data_AF-E1IEK4-F1
#
_entry.id   AF-E1IEK4-F1
#
_cell.length_a   1.000
_cell.length_b   1.000
_cell.length_c   1.000
_cell.angle_alpha   90.00
_cell.angle_beta   90.00
_cell.angle_gamma   90.00
#
_symmetry.space_group_name_H-M   'P 1'
#
loop_
_entity.id
_entity.type
_entity.pdbx_description
1 polymer ?
#
loop_
_entity_poly.entity_id
_entity_poly.type
_entity_poly.pdbx_seq_one_letter_code
_entity_poly.pdbx_strand_id
1 'polypeptide(L)'
;MARETIQSIQPVAFHLIETGLDLPLVAMHFPNEWRAPLDHLAALSSERGSERPSSFRIQSLNAAITAFTPQLFVSPGQANRSDAPWLIATEEIRSDKILRIVRAWMAEHYSTRAELADAYDMAFEAIRHEDLMWEPFQLSPIQEPYPNNTARIDSLGYAALPAFVANALVKRDVRIPVGSQDRRLVRVPVAQDRAELQTWPPVYYEAENGRRAAYSYVIGISLQTLTGVPRPRIHLTYGVRRWRLDPLRTPDKLFLPGKEGRTVYLRHPRALTGVPQSSHFTRAMLDGVFVGENQRVPVWRDALAGIASRIGVALPVPDDLTLMPDRFLTPAQDDAVVAAIVEKTPRSHPVGAGMGLEVREAITSAITGALGDLIELVPPLIRSTVTGTPQRNQPMLEPDLREIPADVRLQALRDSIGPEVVVEIWYQNQACRDQLVESLHAILTGDRPALMADDEMGMPTPPIQVTQRNLFAGSEGSVPPPAPVKKPKRKRVAPDRPAVDVSSDHEILLPGSGVIRILPRQIGAWGAMLPEPTEADLKNRGEYKRRETQRRANQIAQELPATNGVPTLALIELPHFQDTRERQRRYQVGSRDPKRALRLGMAQAGRVTKFTQGSFHADQDQKNAGRSRMTPDELLRERCENAVLEGLRQMGYLPGAIKVTSIEGQSLPNRMVVAGVRMLRLTRKRTDTRIYLPVVTVFDTSRPGVYAWLPDEYINVRPFHEAMLAITRFKDRDVARFQQDAMLVRLEQFLTKTLPETFGSDVVILVEAQNMRWFWPGIQNGEIVQDGLRFRKGSTPMSLVNLEHRFRLIRLRTSDRSETPNWYTPGAKPGKDYASGLFRDSEAERTFYNIAVKPKTQGMARRGKQESPGEQYAIPSMLEILVAAQQPDDSDEAWALAVHTWRRMGYLAGGDMTLLPIPLQWAQKMDRYAAVIGPWVFRNQEYLWIDDNDIIEEEDTMSGAEQLLLFGEEDES
;
A
#
# COMPACT_ATOMS: atom_id res chain seq x y z
N MET A 1 -29.53 24.55 -6.94
CA MET A 1 -29.85 23.11 -7.11
C MET A 1 -28.99 22.32 -6.13
N ALA A 2 -29.62 21.76 -5.10
CA ALA A 2 -28.96 20.87 -4.15
C ALA A 2 -28.44 19.64 -4.91
N ARG A 3 -27.16 19.29 -4.76
CA ARG A 3 -26.66 17.99 -5.22
C ARG A 3 -27.44 16.93 -4.45
N GLU A 4 -28.14 16.04 -5.14
CA GLU A 4 -28.67 14.82 -4.52
C GLU A 4 -27.48 14.13 -3.84
N THR A 5 -27.49 14.11 -2.51
CA THR A 5 -26.44 13.45 -1.75
C THR A 5 -26.62 11.96 -1.97
N ILE A 6 -25.65 11.31 -2.62
CA ILE A 6 -25.65 9.86 -2.84
C ILE A 6 -25.90 9.16 -1.50
N GLN A 7 -27.06 8.49 -1.38
CA GLN A 7 -27.53 7.87 -0.13
C GLN A 7 -26.99 6.45 0.10
N SER A 8 -26.42 5.82 -0.92
CA SER A 8 -25.86 4.47 -0.80
C SER A 8 -24.66 4.26 -1.72
N ILE A 9 -23.87 3.24 -1.41
CA ILE A 9 -22.81 2.72 -2.27
C ILE A 9 -23.00 1.22 -2.42
N GLN A 10 -22.58 0.67 -3.56
CA GLN A 10 -22.62 -0.76 -3.80
C GLN A 10 -21.21 -1.34 -3.62
N PRO A 11 -20.96 -2.12 -2.55
CA PRO A 11 -19.74 -2.91 -2.44
C PRO A 11 -19.78 -4.01 -3.49
N VAL A 12 -18.64 -4.30 -4.10
CA VAL A 12 -18.48 -5.41 -5.04
C VAL A 12 -18.12 -6.67 -4.26
N ALA A 13 -19.09 -7.12 -3.47
CA ALA A 13 -19.01 -8.30 -2.62
C ALA A 13 -20.26 -9.17 -2.83
N PHE A 14 -20.08 -10.47 -2.72
CA PHE A 14 -21.14 -11.44 -2.99
C PHE A 14 -21.23 -12.51 -1.90
N HIS A 15 -22.45 -12.94 -1.58
CA HIS A 15 -22.69 -14.19 -0.87
C HIS A 15 -22.62 -15.35 -1.86
N LEU A 16 -22.18 -16.52 -1.38
CA LEU A 16 -22.28 -17.77 -2.12
C LEU A 16 -23.65 -18.40 -1.86
N ILE A 17 -24.25 -18.95 -2.92
CA ILE A 17 -25.48 -19.75 -2.81
C ILE A 17 -25.04 -21.20 -2.60
N GLU A 18 -25.21 -21.71 -1.37
CA GLU A 18 -24.66 -23.02 -0.94
C GLU A 18 -25.15 -24.20 -1.79
N THR A 19 -26.41 -24.18 -2.23
CA THR A 19 -26.97 -25.21 -3.13
C THR A 19 -26.27 -25.26 -4.49
N GLY A 20 -25.54 -24.21 -4.87
CA GLY A 20 -24.73 -24.16 -6.09
C GLY A 20 -23.32 -24.73 -5.95
N LEU A 21 -22.91 -25.17 -4.76
CA LEU A 21 -21.56 -25.70 -4.48
C LEU A 21 -21.42 -27.21 -4.71
N ASP A 22 -22.49 -27.92 -5.07
CA ASP A 22 -22.45 -29.35 -5.38
C ASP A 22 -21.73 -29.59 -6.72
N LEU A 23 -20.42 -29.80 -6.62
CA LEU A 23 -19.57 -30.16 -7.75
C LEU A 23 -18.92 -31.50 -7.46
N PRO A 24 -19.02 -32.48 -8.38
CA PRO A 24 -18.19 -33.67 -8.28
C PRO A 24 -16.74 -33.24 -8.42
N LEU A 25 -15.96 -33.44 -7.36
CA LEU A 25 -14.52 -33.22 -7.36
C LEU A 25 -13.81 -34.54 -7.10
N VAL A 26 -12.57 -34.59 -7.54
CA VAL A 26 -11.61 -35.61 -7.15
C VAL A 26 -10.40 -34.95 -6.52
N ALA A 27 -9.83 -35.63 -5.53
CA ALA A 27 -8.66 -35.16 -4.80
C ALA A 27 -7.56 -36.22 -4.83
N MET A 28 -6.32 -35.74 -4.76
CA MET A 28 -5.13 -36.58 -4.66
C MET A 28 -4.31 -36.09 -3.47
N HIS A 29 -3.94 -37.00 -2.58
CA HIS A 29 -3.03 -36.72 -1.47
C HIS A 29 -1.58 -36.76 -1.95
N PHE A 30 -0.70 -36.01 -1.27
CA PHE A 30 0.73 -36.13 -1.58
C PHE A 30 1.24 -37.48 -1.05
N PRO A 31 1.87 -38.32 -1.89
CA PRO A 31 2.31 -39.63 -1.42
C PRO A 31 3.30 -39.53 -0.26
N ASN A 32 2.99 -40.22 0.84
CA ASN A 32 3.82 -40.20 2.05
C ASN A 32 5.24 -40.72 1.77
N GLU A 33 5.35 -41.76 0.95
CA GLU A 33 6.62 -42.39 0.60
C GLU A 33 7.58 -41.48 -0.18
N TRP A 34 7.06 -40.44 -0.82
CA TRP A 34 7.89 -39.48 -1.56
C TRP A 34 8.54 -38.44 -0.63
N ARG A 35 7.99 -38.22 0.57
CA ARG A 35 8.41 -37.12 1.45
C ARG A 35 9.85 -37.27 1.91
N ALA A 36 10.19 -38.41 2.53
CA ALA A 36 11.53 -38.62 3.10
C ALA A 36 12.65 -38.57 2.05
N PRO A 37 12.54 -39.22 0.88
CA PRO A 37 13.54 -39.11 -0.18
C PRO A 37 13.70 -37.68 -0.72
N LEU A 38 12.59 -36.96 -0.92
CA LEU A 38 12.63 -35.57 -1.40
C LEU A 38 13.20 -34.60 -0.37
N ASP A 39 12.87 -34.77 0.91
CA ASP A 39 13.45 -33.97 2.00
C ASP A 39 14.94 -34.27 2.18
N HIS A 40 15.36 -35.53 2.03
CA HIS A 40 16.77 -35.90 2.03
C HIS A 40 17.53 -35.23 0.88
N LEU A 41 16.98 -35.27 -0.34
CA LEU A 41 17.54 -34.60 -1.50
C LEU A 41 17.62 -33.07 -1.30
N ALA A 42 16.58 -32.47 -0.70
CA ALA A 42 16.55 -31.05 -0.37
C ALA A 42 17.62 -30.68 0.68
N ALA A 43 17.80 -31.51 1.71
CA ALA A 43 18.82 -31.37 2.76
C ALA A 43 20.23 -31.35 2.19
N LEU A 44 20.56 -32.28 1.30
CA LEU A 44 21.87 -32.33 0.65
C LEU A 44 22.06 -31.16 -0.34
N SER A 45 20.97 -30.69 -0.96
CA SER A 45 21.04 -29.58 -1.91
C SER A 45 21.28 -28.22 -1.25
N SER A 46 20.95 -28.07 0.04
CA SER A 46 21.04 -26.81 0.77
C SER A 46 22.49 -26.52 1.15
N GLU A 47 22.98 -25.32 0.85
CA GLU A 47 24.35 -24.91 1.21
C GLU A 47 24.57 -25.04 2.73
N ARG A 48 25.71 -25.64 3.12
CA ARG A 48 26.11 -25.82 4.52
C ARG A 48 26.15 -24.46 5.22
N GLY A 49 25.18 -24.20 6.11
CA GLY A 49 25.08 -22.95 6.88
C GLY A 49 23.65 -22.54 7.25
N SER A 50 22.62 -23.16 6.65
CA SER A 50 21.22 -22.93 7.03
C SER A 50 20.84 -23.74 8.27
N GLU A 51 20.57 -23.08 9.40
CA GLU A 51 20.06 -23.69 10.65
C GLU A 51 18.63 -24.30 10.54
N ARG A 52 17.98 -24.24 9.36
CA ARG A 52 16.63 -24.82 9.15
C ARG A 52 16.70 -26.18 8.48
N PRO A 53 15.83 -27.14 8.86
CA PRO A 53 15.58 -28.32 8.04
C PRO A 53 15.01 -27.85 6.69
N SER A 54 15.72 -28.14 5.60
CA SER A 54 15.26 -27.80 4.26
C SER A 54 14.20 -28.80 3.82
N SER A 55 12.95 -28.35 3.71
CA SER A 55 11.94 -29.13 3.01
C SER A 55 12.10 -28.96 1.50
N PHE A 56 11.66 -29.96 0.73
CA PHE A 56 11.66 -29.86 -0.73
C PHE A 56 10.77 -28.70 -1.23
N ARG A 57 11.07 -28.18 -2.43
CA ARG A 57 10.46 -26.96 -3.00
C ARG A 57 9.03 -27.17 -3.53
N ILE A 58 8.09 -27.59 -2.66
CA ILE A 58 6.68 -27.89 -3.02
C ILE A 58 5.98 -26.74 -3.76
N GLN A 59 6.26 -25.48 -3.42
CA GLN A 59 5.67 -24.33 -4.13
C GLN A 59 6.08 -24.29 -5.60
N SER A 60 7.33 -24.65 -5.92
CA SER A 60 7.81 -24.74 -7.30
C SER A 60 7.16 -25.92 -8.04
N LEU A 61 6.95 -27.06 -7.37
CA LEU A 61 6.28 -28.21 -7.95
C LEU A 61 4.81 -27.88 -8.25
N ASN A 62 4.09 -27.32 -7.29
CA ASN A 62 2.68 -26.94 -7.47
C ASN A 62 2.51 -25.89 -8.57
N ALA A 63 3.45 -24.95 -8.70
CA ALA A 63 3.44 -23.99 -9.80
C ALA A 63 3.60 -24.69 -11.17
N ALA A 64 4.49 -25.68 -11.28
CA ALA A 64 4.66 -26.45 -12.50
C ALA A 64 3.44 -27.31 -12.84
N ILE A 65 2.84 -27.98 -11.85
CA ILE A 65 1.62 -28.77 -12.05
C ILE A 65 0.50 -27.83 -12.51
N THR A 66 0.20 -26.77 -11.77
CA THR A 66 -0.85 -25.79 -12.12
C THR A 66 -0.65 -25.20 -13.53
N ALA A 67 0.60 -25.01 -13.94
CA ALA A 67 0.93 -24.49 -15.27
C ALA A 67 0.60 -25.47 -16.42
N PHE A 68 0.85 -26.77 -16.20
CA PHE A 68 0.77 -27.78 -17.24
C PHE A 68 -0.47 -28.68 -17.13
N THR A 69 -1.32 -28.48 -16.12
CA THR A 69 -2.59 -29.21 -15.94
C THR A 69 -3.79 -28.25 -15.86
N PRO A 70 -4.33 -27.79 -17.01
CA PRO A 70 -5.41 -26.80 -17.03
C PRO A 70 -6.76 -27.30 -16.47
N GLN A 71 -6.92 -28.61 -16.27
CA GLN A 71 -8.07 -29.24 -15.61
C GLN A 71 -8.00 -29.15 -14.08
N LEU A 72 -6.84 -28.77 -13.54
CA LEU A 72 -6.64 -28.67 -12.10
C LEU A 72 -7.52 -27.55 -11.55
N PHE A 73 -8.33 -27.90 -10.56
CA PHE A 73 -9.23 -26.96 -9.89
C PHE A 73 -8.45 -26.07 -8.92
N VAL A 74 -7.72 -26.67 -7.97
CA VAL A 74 -6.79 -25.98 -7.05
C VAL A 74 -5.63 -26.88 -6.62
N SER A 75 -4.53 -26.25 -6.19
CA SER A 75 -3.44 -26.91 -5.46
C SER A 75 -3.14 -26.16 -4.15
N PRO A 76 -3.73 -26.55 -3.02
CA PRO A 76 -3.72 -25.79 -1.76
C PRO A 76 -2.37 -25.70 -1.03
N GLY A 77 -1.27 -26.24 -1.59
CA GLY A 77 0.07 -25.83 -1.18
C GLY A 77 0.65 -26.41 0.10
N GLN A 78 -0.06 -27.30 0.82
CA GLN A 78 0.34 -27.81 2.15
C GLN A 78 0.72 -29.30 2.16
N ALA A 79 1.08 -29.88 1.01
CA ALA A 79 1.40 -31.29 0.84
C ALA A 79 2.49 -31.85 1.80
N ASN A 80 3.33 -30.99 2.35
CA ASN A 80 4.42 -31.35 3.27
C ASN A 80 4.05 -31.29 4.76
N ARG A 81 2.85 -30.82 5.13
CA ARG A 81 2.50 -30.46 6.52
C ARG A 81 1.12 -30.89 6.98
N SER A 82 0.33 -31.50 6.11
CA SER A 82 -1.05 -31.88 6.40
C SER A 82 -1.44 -33.11 5.57
N ASP A 83 -2.41 -33.86 6.10
CA ASP A 83 -3.14 -34.89 5.35
C ASP A 83 -4.21 -34.27 4.43
N ALA A 84 -4.26 -32.94 4.30
CA ALA A 84 -5.13 -32.27 3.34
C ALA A 84 -4.77 -32.66 1.89
N PRO A 85 -5.74 -32.65 0.97
CA PRO A 85 -5.50 -32.89 -0.45
C PRO A 85 -4.36 -32.04 -1.02
N TRP A 86 -3.51 -32.66 -1.83
CA TRP A 86 -2.44 -31.97 -2.55
C TRP A 86 -2.95 -31.31 -3.83
N LEU A 87 -3.75 -32.05 -4.61
CA LEU A 87 -4.34 -31.62 -5.87
C LEU A 87 -5.84 -31.89 -5.83
N ILE A 88 -6.62 -30.95 -6.35
CA ILE A 88 -8.07 -31.12 -6.53
C ILE A 88 -8.39 -30.78 -7.97
N ALA A 89 -9.25 -31.58 -8.59
CA ALA A 89 -9.72 -31.40 -9.96
C ALA A 89 -11.21 -31.73 -10.06
N THR A 90 -11.84 -31.31 -11.15
CA THR A 90 -13.25 -31.66 -11.45
C THR A 90 -13.38 -33.05 -12.05
N GLU A 91 -12.28 -33.64 -12.52
CA GLU A 91 -12.20 -34.97 -13.10
C GLU A 91 -10.78 -35.53 -12.90
N GLU A 92 -10.62 -36.85 -12.99
CA GLU A 92 -9.32 -37.49 -12.80
C GLU A 92 -8.34 -37.07 -13.90
N ILE A 93 -7.24 -36.44 -13.49
CA ILE A 93 -6.15 -36.11 -14.40
C ILE A 93 -5.24 -37.32 -14.46
N ARG A 94 -5.02 -37.85 -15.67
CA ARG A 94 -4.11 -38.97 -15.93
C ARG A 94 -2.79 -38.88 -15.14
N SER A 95 -2.60 -39.82 -14.21
CA SER A 95 -1.47 -39.83 -13.27
C SER A 95 -0.11 -39.91 -13.97
N ASP A 96 -0.01 -40.44 -15.20
CA ASP A 96 1.24 -40.48 -15.97
C ASP A 96 1.72 -39.07 -16.37
N LYS A 97 0.78 -38.15 -16.58
CA LYS A 97 1.08 -36.74 -16.90
C LYS A 97 1.61 -36.00 -15.68
N ILE A 98 0.99 -36.24 -14.52
CA ILE A 98 1.44 -35.67 -13.24
C ILE A 98 2.84 -36.18 -12.91
N LEU A 99 3.05 -37.51 -12.98
CA LEU A 99 4.36 -38.12 -12.75
C LEU A 99 5.44 -37.55 -13.68
N ARG A 100 5.12 -37.34 -14.96
CA ARG A 100 6.04 -36.72 -15.92
C ARG A 100 6.46 -35.30 -15.50
N ILE A 101 5.52 -34.49 -15.00
CA ILE A 101 5.80 -33.13 -14.49
C ILE A 101 6.67 -33.21 -13.22
N VAL A 102 6.34 -34.11 -12.28
CA VAL A 102 7.10 -34.31 -11.03
C VAL A 102 8.55 -34.72 -11.33
N ARG A 103 8.76 -35.70 -12.21
CA ARG A 103 10.10 -36.15 -12.61
C ARG A 103 10.88 -35.08 -13.35
N ALA A 104 10.23 -34.32 -14.24
CA ALA A 104 10.86 -33.19 -14.91
C ALA A 104 11.25 -32.07 -13.94
N TRP A 105 10.41 -31.78 -12.94
CA TRP A 105 10.71 -30.86 -11.84
C TRP A 105 11.90 -31.32 -11.02
N MET A 106 11.93 -32.59 -10.61
CA MET A 106 13.04 -33.14 -9.83
C MET A 106 14.35 -33.09 -10.63
N ALA A 107 14.32 -33.50 -11.89
CA ALA A 107 15.47 -33.42 -12.77
C ALA A 107 15.97 -31.97 -12.91
N GLU A 108 15.08 -31.00 -13.08
CA GLU A 108 15.46 -29.59 -13.22
C GLU A 108 16.15 -29.00 -12.00
N HIS A 109 15.73 -29.36 -10.78
CA HIS A 109 16.34 -28.81 -9.56
C HIS A 109 17.58 -29.57 -9.10
N TYR A 110 17.71 -30.85 -9.44
CA TYR A 110 18.69 -31.74 -8.77
C TYR A 110 19.59 -32.55 -9.71
N SER A 111 19.20 -32.87 -10.95
CA SER A 111 19.93 -33.85 -11.79
C SER A 111 21.33 -33.42 -12.25
N THR A 112 21.62 -32.12 -12.28
CA THR A 112 22.89 -31.59 -12.80
C THR A 112 24.01 -31.57 -11.75
N ARG A 113 23.73 -32.01 -10.53
CA ARG A 113 24.66 -31.97 -9.39
C ARG A 113 25.17 -33.38 -9.12
N ALA A 114 26.40 -33.66 -9.55
CA ALA A 114 27.01 -34.98 -9.43
C ALA A 114 27.08 -35.46 -7.97
N GLU A 115 27.24 -34.54 -7.02
CA GLU A 115 27.24 -34.83 -5.59
C GLU A 115 25.88 -35.27 -5.02
N LEU A 116 24.79 -35.11 -5.78
CA LEU A 116 23.45 -35.53 -5.40
C LEU A 116 23.01 -36.82 -6.09
N ALA A 117 23.84 -37.46 -6.93
CA ALA A 117 23.44 -38.56 -7.79
C ALA A 117 22.76 -39.72 -7.03
N ASP A 118 23.38 -40.24 -5.98
CA ASP A 118 22.83 -41.36 -5.20
C ASP A 118 21.47 -41.00 -4.55
N ALA A 119 21.37 -39.82 -3.95
CA ALA A 119 20.13 -39.33 -3.33
C ALA A 119 19.04 -39.04 -4.37
N TYR A 120 19.44 -38.58 -5.56
CA TYR A 120 18.54 -38.36 -6.69
C TYR A 120 17.98 -39.68 -7.20
N ASP A 121 18.82 -40.70 -7.38
CA ASP A 121 18.40 -42.03 -7.83
C ASP A 121 17.46 -42.68 -6.82
N MET A 122 17.77 -42.58 -5.52
CA MET A 122 16.86 -43.02 -4.45
C MET A 122 15.49 -42.33 -4.53
N ALA A 123 15.46 -41.01 -4.71
CA ALA A 123 14.21 -40.27 -4.84
C ALA A 123 13.47 -40.61 -6.15
N PHE A 124 14.19 -40.84 -7.24
CA PHE A 124 13.63 -41.22 -8.54
C PHE A 124 12.95 -42.59 -8.48
N GLU A 125 13.58 -43.58 -7.84
CA GLU A 125 13.04 -44.93 -7.64
C GLU A 125 11.83 -44.96 -6.68
N ALA A 126 11.81 -44.06 -5.69
CA ALA A 126 10.69 -43.91 -4.77
C ALA A 126 9.46 -43.26 -5.40
N ILE A 127 9.63 -42.43 -6.44
CA ILE A 127 8.53 -41.70 -7.09
C ILE A 127 7.89 -42.56 -8.19
N ARG A 128 6.77 -43.23 -7.84
CA ARG A 128 6.10 -44.20 -8.72
C ARG A 128 4.72 -43.75 -9.19
N HIS A 129 4.30 -44.27 -10.34
CA HIS A 129 2.98 -43.96 -10.89
C HIS A 129 1.84 -44.49 -10.00
N GLU A 130 2.04 -45.65 -9.36
CA GLU A 130 1.06 -46.35 -8.52
C GLU A 130 0.64 -45.56 -7.28
N ASP A 131 1.48 -44.63 -6.81
CA ASP A 131 1.21 -43.81 -5.63
C ASP A 131 0.24 -42.64 -5.92
N LEU A 132 0.02 -42.32 -7.20
CA LEU A 132 -0.80 -41.19 -7.64
C LEU A 132 -2.27 -41.60 -7.78
N MET A 133 -2.95 -41.68 -6.63
CA MET A 133 -4.35 -42.08 -6.54
C MET A 133 -5.28 -40.87 -6.45
N TRP A 134 -6.31 -40.86 -7.32
CA TRP A 134 -7.44 -39.95 -7.23
C TRP A 134 -8.57 -40.59 -6.44
N GLU A 135 -9.21 -39.80 -5.59
CA GLU A 135 -10.33 -40.23 -4.76
C GLU A 135 -11.48 -39.23 -4.90
N PRO A 136 -12.75 -39.69 -4.89
CA PRO A 136 -13.90 -38.79 -4.83
C PRO A 136 -13.77 -37.83 -3.64
N PHE A 137 -14.02 -36.55 -3.88
CA PHE A 137 -13.86 -35.49 -2.89
C PHE A 137 -15.07 -34.57 -2.89
N GLN A 138 -15.58 -34.27 -1.71
CA GLN A 138 -16.65 -33.28 -1.53
C GLN A 138 -16.07 -32.03 -0.85
N LEU A 139 -16.22 -30.88 -1.49
CA LEU A 139 -15.79 -29.61 -0.91
C LEU A 139 -16.86 -29.08 0.04
N SER A 140 -16.59 -29.17 1.35
CA SER A 140 -17.42 -28.58 2.41
C SER A 140 -16.59 -27.61 3.26
N PRO A 141 -16.27 -26.41 2.73
CA PRO A 141 -15.27 -25.53 3.33
C PRO A 141 -15.87 -24.63 4.42
N ILE A 142 -17.19 -24.47 4.46
CA ILE A 142 -17.90 -23.67 5.45
C ILE A 142 -18.21 -24.58 6.63
N GLN A 143 -17.74 -24.20 7.81
CA GLN A 143 -17.95 -24.90 9.08
C GLN A 143 -18.99 -24.14 9.91
N GLU A 144 -19.40 -24.74 11.03
CA GLU A 144 -20.20 -24.04 12.02
C GLU A 144 -19.51 -22.72 12.43
N PRO A 145 -20.23 -21.58 12.43
CA PRO A 145 -19.66 -20.28 12.77
C PRO A 145 -18.93 -20.28 14.13
N TYR A 146 -18.00 -19.35 14.29
CA TYR A 146 -17.39 -19.09 15.60
C TYR A 146 -18.46 -18.64 16.61
N PRO A 147 -18.20 -18.74 17.94
CA PRO A 147 -19.14 -18.32 18.97
C PRO A 147 -19.61 -16.85 18.86
N ASN A 148 -18.83 -15.99 18.20
CA ASN A 148 -19.19 -14.61 17.92
C ASN A 148 -19.97 -14.43 16.59
N ASN A 149 -20.58 -15.51 16.08
CA ASN A 149 -21.35 -15.57 14.84
C ASN A 149 -20.54 -15.28 13.56
N THR A 150 -19.21 -15.28 13.61
CA THR A 150 -18.36 -15.08 12.42
C THR A 150 -18.26 -16.38 11.62
N ALA A 151 -18.35 -16.30 10.29
CA ALA A 151 -18.12 -17.41 9.38
C ALA A 151 -16.78 -18.12 9.67
N ARG A 152 -16.82 -19.44 9.82
CA ARG A 152 -15.63 -20.27 10.01
C ARG A 152 -15.37 -21.06 8.74
N ILE A 153 -14.20 -20.84 8.15
CA ILE A 153 -13.84 -21.39 6.85
C ILE A 153 -12.59 -22.26 6.99
N ASP A 154 -12.65 -23.47 6.46
CA ASP A 154 -11.49 -24.33 6.33
C ASP A 154 -10.39 -23.66 5.48
N SER A 155 -9.13 -23.97 5.76
CA SER A 155 -8.00 -23.40 5.02
C SER A 155 -8.09 -23.57 3.51
N LEU A 156 -8.64 -24.71 3.04
CA LEU A 156 -8.87 -24.99 1.63
C LEU A 156 -9.90 -24.04 1.00
N GLY A 157 -10.90 -23.60 1.77
CA GLY A 157 -11.98 -22.74 1.29
C GLY A 157 -11.48 -21.40 0.74
N TYR A 158 -10.44 -20.83 1.34
CA TYR A 158 -9.82 -19.58 0.87
C TYR A 158 -9.15 -19.72 -0.51
N ALA A 159 -8.76 -20.93 -0.91
CA ALA A 159 -8.26 -21.20 -2.26
C ALA A 159 -9.39 -21.63 -3.21
N ALA A 160 -10.23 -22.56 -2.75
CA ALA A 160 -11.21 -23.27 -3.55
C ALA A 160 -12.42 -22.41 -3.96
N LEU A 161 -12.97 -21.61 -3.05
CA LEU A 161 -14.18 -20.81 -3.34
C LEU A 161 -13.91 -19.65 -4.32
N PRO A 162 -12.81 -18.89 -4.22
CA PRO A 162 -12.45 -17.94 -5.26
C PRO A 162 -12.20 -18.62 -6.62
N ALA A 163 -11.54 -19.78 -6.62
CA ALA A 163 -11.29 -20.55 -7.85
C ALA A 163 -12.58 -21.06 -8.48
N PHE A 164 -13.55 -21.49 -7.68
CA PHE A 164 -14.89 -21.88 -8.12
C PHE A 164 -15.58 -20.77 -8.92
N VAL A 165 -15.71 -19.57 -8.33
CA VAL A 165 -16.33 -18.41 -8.99
C VAL A 165 -15.59 -18.06 -10.28
N ALA A 166 -14.25 -18.07 -10.25
CA ALA A 166 -13.44 -17.77 -11.42
C ALA A 166 -13.65 -18.77 -12.56
N ASN A 167 -13.69 -20.06 -12.24
CA ASN A 167 -13.88 -21.13 -13.21
C ASN A 167 -15.31 -21.12 -13.77
N ALA A 168 -16.32 -20.78 -12.95
CA ALA A 168 -17.70 -20.60 -13.41
C ALA A 168 -17.82 -19.47 -14.44
N LEU A 169 -17.19 -18.31 -14.18
CA LEU A 169 -17.15 -17.18 -15.14
C LEU A 169 -16.51 -17.57 -16.48
N VAL A 170 -15.42 -18.33 -16.44
CA VAL A 170 -14.73 -18.80 -17.65
C VAL A 170 -15.54 -19.86 -18.39
N LYS A 171 -16.14 -20.81 -17.66
CA LYS A 171 -16.97 -21.88 -18.25
C LYS A 171 -18.21 -21.34 -18.95
N ARG A 172 -18.77 -20.23 -18.47
CA ARG A 172 -19.92 -19.55 -19.08
C ARG A 172 -19.54 -18.56 -20.20
N ASP A 173 -18.27 -18.51 -20.61
CA ASP A 173 -17.72 -17.55 -21.59
C ASP A 173 -18.15 -16.09 -21.30
N VAL A 174 -18.13 -15.68 -20.04
CA VAL A 174 -18.57 -14.32 -19.66
C VAL A 174 -17.68 -13.29 -20.36
N ARG A 175 -18.34 -12.32 -20.99
CA ARG A 175 -17.68 -11.21 -21.70
C ARG A 175 -17.98 -9.90 -20.99
N ILE A 176 -16.97 -9.04 -20.92
CA ILE A 176 -17.10 -7.69 -20.38
C ILE A 176 -16.60 -6.65 -21.38
N PRO A 177 -17.21 -5.44 -21.41
CA PRO A 177 -16.79 -4.38 -22.31
C PRO A 177 -15.45 -3.78 -21.90
N VAL A 178 -14.54 -3.66 -22.88
CA VAL A 178 -13.22 -3.02 -22.78
C VAL A 178 -12.99 -2.15 -24.01
N GLY A 179 -13.01 -0.83 -23.85
CA GLY A 179 -13.16 0.09 -24.96
C GLY A 179 -14.49 -0.12 -25.69
N SER A 180 -14.42 -0.17 -27.02
CA SER A 180 -15.55 -0.51 -27.89
C SER A 180 -15.75 -2.01 -28.09
N GLN A 181 -14.99 -2.87 -27.39
CA GLN A 181 -14.92 -4.29 -27.68
C GLN A 181 -15.31 -5.14 -26.47
N ASP A 182 -16.02 -6.23 -26.71
CA ASP A 182 -16.28 -7.23 -25.69
C ASP A 182 -15.13 -8.22 -25.61
N ARG A 183 -14.71 -8.54 -24.38
CA ARG A 183 -13.62 -9.46 -24.10
C ARG A 183 -14.04 -10.54 -23.13
N ARG A 184 -13.73 -11.79 -23.50
CA ARG A 184 -13.94 -12.95 -22.62
C ARG A 184 -12.98 -12.90 -21.44
N LEU A 185 -13.39 -13.51 -20.34
CA LEU A 185 -12.56 -13.70 -19.17
C LEU A 185 -11.71 -14.97 -19.29
N VAL A 186 -10.44 -14.87 -18.93
CA VAL A 186 -9.50 -15.99 -18.88
C VAL A 186 -8.80 -16.04 -17.53
N ARG A 187 -8.43 -17.24 -17.09
CA ARG A 187 -7.75 -17.48 -15.81
C ARG A 187 -6.28 -17.15 -15.90
N VAL A 188 -5.75 -16.61 -14.82
CA VAL A 188 -4.32 -16.33 -14.64
C VAL A 188 -3.86 -16.82 -13.27
N PRO A 189 -2.62 -17.30 -13.15
CA PRO A 189 -2.14 -17.91 -11.91
C PRO A 189 -1.79 -16.84 -10.88
N VAL A 190 -2.22 -17.06 -9.64
CA VAL A 190 -2.00 -16.17 -8.49
C VAL A 190 -1.61 -16.96 -7.25
N ALA A 191 -1.41 -16.27 -6.11
CA ALA A 191 -1.09 -16.92 -4.83
C ALA A 191 -2.22 -17.85 -4.36
N GLN A 192 -1.89 -18.74 -3.42
CA GLN A 192 -2.71 -19.90 -2.99
C GLN A 192 -4.00 -19.57 -2.21
N ASP A 193 -4.43 -18.31 -2.12
CA ASP A 193 -5.55 -17.83 -1.30
C ASP A 193 -6.51 -16.89 -2.05
N ARG A 194 -6.43 -16.89 -3.38
CA ARG A 194 -7.24 -16.02 -4.24
C ARG A 194 -7.32 -16.57 -5.65
N ALA A 195 -8.19 -15.96 -6.44
CA ALA A 195 -8.29 -16.18 -7.87
C ALA A 195 -8.16 -14.86 -8.62
N GLU A 196 -7.74 -14.93 -9.88
CA GLU A 196 -7.71 -13.78 -10.75
C GLU A 196 -8.14 -14.17 -12.17
N LEU A 197 -8.81 -13.23 -12.81
CA LEU A 197 -9.20 -13.26 -14.21
C LEU A 197 -8.64 -12.03 -14.91
N GLN A 198 -8.43 -12.15 -16.21
CA GLN A 198 -8.19 -10.98 -17.07
C GLN A 198 -9.04 -11.07 -18.32
N THR A 199 -9.27 -9.93 -18.95
CA THR A 199 -9.86 -9.86 -20.29
C THR A 199 -8.85 -10.26 -21.35
N TRP A 200 -9.29 -11.06 -22.31
CA TRP A 200 -8.46 -11.53 -23.40
C TRP A 200 -9.25 -11.73 -24.70
N PRO A 201 -8.68 -11.52 -25.90
CA PRO A 201 -7.37 -10.89 -26.20
C PRO A 201 -7.20 -9.48 -25.60
N PRO A 202 -5.99 -8.92 -25.51
CA PRO A 202 -5.83 -7.54 -25.06
C PRO A 202 -6.56 -6.57 -26.00
N VAL A 203 -6.83 -5.36 -25.50
CA VAL A 203 -7.31 -4.24 -26.30
C VAL A 203 -6.12 -3.35 -26.65
N TYR A 204 -6.09 -2.92 -27.90
CA TYR A 204 -5.10 -1.97 -28.41
C TYR A 204 -5.66 -0.56 -28.35
N TYR A 205 -4.82 0.37 -27.94
CA TYR A 205 -5.10 1.80 -27.87
C TYR A 205 -3.97 2.55 -28.57
N GLU A 206 -4.33 3.48 -29.45
CA GLU A 206 -3.40 4.42 -30.06
C GLU A 206 -3.52 5.75 -29.33
N ALA A 207 -2.42 6.19 -28.70
CA ALA A 207 -2.37 7.50 -28.08
C ALA A 207 -2.27 8.62 -29.12
N GLU A 208 -2.57 9.85 -28.69
CA GLU A 208 -2.49 11.05 -29.53
C GLU A 208 -1.09 11.26 -30.13
N ASN A 209 -0.04 10.81 -29.43
CA ASN A 209 1.35 10.81 -29.91
C ASN A 209 1.68 9.66 -30.88
N GLY A 210 0.68 8.92 -31.36
CA GLY A 210 0.83 7.79 -32.29
C GLY A 210 1.38 6.50 -31.68
N ARG A 211 1.71 6.48 -30.37
CA ARG A 211 2.20 5.26 -29.72
C ARG A 211 1.08 4.26 -29.52
N ARG A 212 1.28 3.04 -30.00
CA ARG A 212 0.38 1.90 -29.75
C ARG A 212 0.64 1.32 -28.36
N ALA A 213 -0.43 0.96 -27.67
CA ALA A 213 -0.42 0.39 -26.34
C ALA A 213 -1.40 -0.77 -26.24
N ALA A 214 -1.10 -1.78 -25.41
CA ALA A 214 -1.99 -2.91 -25.19
C ALA A 214 -2.31 -3.07 -23.71
N TYR A 215 -3.57 -3.35 -23.39
CA TYR A 215 -4.02 -3.52 -22.01
C TYR A 215 -5.18 -4.52 -21.87
N SER A 216 -5.37 -4.99 -20.64
CA SER A 216 -6.47 -5.85 -20.22
C SER A 216 -7.03 -5.35 -18.88
N TYR A 217 -8.34 -5.44 -18.69
CA TYR A 217 -8.93 -5.38 -17.34
C TYR A 217 -8.65 -6.66 -16.56
N VAL A 218 -8.44 -6.50 -15.25
CA VAL A 218 -8.14 -7.57 -14.29
C VAL A 218 -9.23 -7.59 -13.23
N ILE A 219 -9.68 -8.79 -12.88
CA ILE A 219 -10.63 -9.05 -11.80
C ILE A 219 -9.95 -9.98 -10.79
N GLY A 220 -9.61 -9.46 -9.62
CA GLY A 220 -9.17 -10.27 -8.48
C GLY A 220 -10.36 -10.72 -7.65
N ILE A 221 -10.34 -11.96 -7.20
CA ILE A 221 -11.41 -12.62 -6.43
C ILE A 221 -10.79 -13.14 -5.14
N SER A 222 -11.32 -12.73 -3.99
CA SER A 222 -10.87 -13.19 -2.67
C SER A 222 -12.07 -13.59 -1.80
N LEU A 223 -11.83 -14.47 -0.83
CA LEU A 223 -12.82 -14.84 0.18
C LEU A 223 -12.51 -14.09 1.47
N GLN A 224 -13.53 -13.44 2.06
CA GLN A 224 -13.39 -12.68 3.30
C GLN A 224 -14.46 -13.09 4.31
N THR A 225 -14.09 -13.06 5.59
CA THR A 225 -15.04 -13.14 6.70
C THR A 225 -15.23 -11.76 7.31
N LEU A 226 -16.38 -11.54 7.94
CA LEU A 226 -16.70 -10.33 8.69
C LEU A 226 -17.13 -10.74 10.10
N THR A 227 -16.74 -9.96 11.09
CA THR A 227 -17.11 -10.20 12.48
C THR A 227 -18.63 -10.13 12.63
N GLY A 228 -19.22 -11.11 13.30
CA GLY A 228 -20.67 -11.17 13.54
C GLY A 228 -21.51 -11.66 12.36
N VAL A 229 -20.88 -11.92 11.19
CA VAL A 229 -21.56 -12.39 9.98
C VAL A 229 -21.28 -13.88 9.77
N PRO A 230 -22.30 -14.75 9.76
CA PRO A 230 -22.10 -16.21 9.78
C PRO A 230 -21.74 -16.78 8.40
N ARG A 231 -21.91 -16.00 7.34
CA ARG A 231 -21.59 -16.38 5.95
C ARG A 231 -20.37 -15.60 5.45
N PRO A 232 -19.44 -16.24 4.72
CA PRO A 232 -18.32 -15.52 4.12
C PRO A 232 -18.78 -14.73 2.88
N ARG A 233 -17.98 -13.74 2.48
CA ARG A 233 -18.23 -12.94 1.27
C ARG A 233 -17.11 -13.13 0.25
N ILE A 234 -17.46 -13.27 -1.01
CA ILE A 234 -16.55 -13.19 -2.15
C ILE A 234 -16.38 -11.72 -2.52
N HIS A 235 -15.18 -11.18 -2.37
CA HIS A 235 -14.85 -9.81 -2.77
C HIS A 235 -14.26 -9.79 -4.17
N LEU A 236 -14.71 -8.85 -5.00
CA LEU A 236 -14.06 -8.56 -6.27
C LEU A 236 -13.26 -7.26 -6.18
N THR A 237 -12.11 -7.27 -6.84
CA THR A 237 -11.25 -6.11 -7.05
C THR A 237 -10.98 -5.94 -8.53
N TYR A 238 -10.96 -4.70 -8.99
CA TYR A 238 -10.83 -4.35 -10.40
C TYR A 238 -9.57 -3.53 -10.65
N GLY A 239 -8.85 -3.88 -11.71
CA GLY A 239 -7.60 -3.23 -12.09
C GLY A 239 -7.35 -3.25 -13.60
N VAL A 240 -6.22 -2.68 -13.99
CA VAL A 240 -5.74 -2.63 -15.38
C VAL A 240 -4.34 -3.22 -15.46
N ARG A 241 -4.15 -4.20 -16.34
CA ARG A 241 -2.85 -4.79 -16.70
C ARG A 241 -2.41 -4.23 -18.04
N ARG A 242 -1.14 -3.85 -18.11
CA ARG A 242 -0.49 -3.28 -19.30
C ARG A 242 0.50 -4.28 -19.87
N TRP A 243 0.60 -4.30 -21.18
CA TRP A 243 1.44 -5.24 -21.91
C TRP A 243 2.57 -4.50 -22.63
N ARG A 244 3.76 -5.09 -22.61
CA ARG A 244 4.91 -4.56 -23.33
C ARG A 244 4.77 -4.89 -24.82
N LEU A 245 4.83 -3.85 -25.66
CA LEU A 245 4.91 -3.98 -27.12
C LEU A 245 6.31 -3.68 -27.65
N ASP A 246 6.92 -2.61 -27.13
CA ASP A 246 8.24 -2.14 -27.56
C ASP A 246 9.34 -3.15 -27.21
N PRO A 247 10.36 -3.34 -28.08
CA PRO A 247 11.52 -4.16 -27.77
C PRO A 247 12.12 -3.82 -26.39
N LEU A 248 12.45 -4.89 -25.65
CA LEU A 248 13.21 -4.81 -24.40
C LEU A 248 14.69 -5.03 -24.65
N ARG A 249 15.11 -5.11 -25.91
CA ARG A 249 16.49 -5.34 -26.31
C ARG A 249 16.83 -4.55 -27.56
N THR A 250 18.07 -4.07 -27.58
CA THR A 250 18.81 -3.60 -28.76
C THR A 250 20.04 -4.51 -28.93
N PRO A 251 20.75 -4.47 -30.07
CA PRO A 251 21.98 -5.25 -30.25
C PRO A 251 22.95 -5.13 -29.07
N ASP A 252 23.08 -3.93 -28.50
CA ASP A 252 24.09 -3.62 -27.47
C ASP A 252 23.54 -3.60 -26.04
N LYS A 253 22.21 -3.66 -25.83
CA LYS A 253 21.61 -3.42 -24.50
C LYS A 253 20.29 -4.14 -24.27
N LEU A 254 20.16 -4.73 -23.08
CA LEU A 254 18.95 -5.36 -22.55
C LEU A 254 18.30 -4.48 -21.46
N PHE A 255 17.01 -4.16 -21.63
CA PHE A 255 16.20 -3.31 -20.75
C PHE A 255 15.38 -4.12 -19.72
N LEU A 256 15.96 -5.18 -19.17
CA LEU A 256 15.38 -5.94 -18.05
C LEU A 256 16.07 -5.54 -16.73
N PRO A 257 15.37 -5.25 -15.64
CA PRO A 257 16.03 -5.04 -14.33
C PRO A 257 16.47 -6.39 -13.73
N GLY A 258 17.74 -6.53 -13.35
CA GLY A 258 18.35 -7.84 -13.03
C GLY A 258 17.94 -8.49 -11.71
N LYS A 259 17.25 -7.76 -10.83
CA LYS A 259 16.86 -8.29 -9.51
C LYS A 259 15.36 -8.55 -9.39
N GLU A 260 14.52 -7.80 -10.08
CA GLU A 260 13.07 -7.93 -9.96
C GLU A 260 12.44 -8.86 -11.01
N GLY A 261 13.11 -9.05 -12.15
CA GLY A 261 12.56 -9.77 -13.29
C GLY A 261 11.28 -9.14 -13.84
N ARG A 262 10.83 -9.62 -15.00
CA ARG A 262 9.54 -9.26 -15.62
C ARG A 262 8.63 -10.47 -15.63
N THR A 263 7.39 -10.26 -15.22
CA THR A 263 6.36 -11.30 -15.27
C THR A 263 5.92 -11.50 -16.72
N VAL A 264 5.90 -12.74 -17.17
CA VAL A 264 5.39 -13.14 -18.48
C VAL A 264 4.23 -14.10 -18.29
N TYR A 265 3.10 -13.77 -18.89
CA TYR A 265 1.95 -14.67 -18.93
C TYR A 265 2.02 -15.49 -20.23
N LEU A 266 2.08 -16.80 -20.09
CA LEU A 266 2.22 -17.77 -21.18
C LEU A 266 0.90 -18.50 -21.39
N ARG A 267 0.44 -18.63 -22.63
CA ARG A 267 -0.71 -19.49 -22.96
C ARG A 267 -0.35 -20.37 -24.14
N HIS A 268 -0.47 -21.68 -23.94
CA HIS A 268 -0.16 -22.65 -24.96
C HIS A 268 -1.38 -22.91 -25.86
N PRO A 269 -1.14 -23.12 -27.17
CA PRO A 269 -2.18 -23.34 -28.16
C PRO A 269 -2.78 -24.76 -28.08
N ARG A 270 -2.00 -25.74 -27.59
CA ARG A 270 -2.42 -27.13 -27.38
C ARG A 270 -2.30 -27.48 -25.90
N ALA A 271 -3.28 -28.18 -25.34
CA ALA A 271 -3.14 -28.67 -23.97
C ALA A 271 -2.17 -29.86 -23.93
N LEU A 272 -1.34 -29.91 -22.89
CA LEU A 272 -0.36 -30.99 -22.68
C LEU A 272 -1.00 -32.28 -22.18
N THR A 273 -2.24 -32.19 -21.71
CA THR A 273 -3.04 -33.30 -21.18
C THR A 273 -4.11 -33.79 -22.17
N GLY A 274 -4.11 -33.33 -23.43
CA GLY A 274 -5.06 -33.80 -24.46
C GLY A 274 -6.46 -33.16 -24.41
N VAL A 275 -6.63 -32.09 -23.65
CA VAL A 275 -7.89 -31.30 -23.54
C VAL A 275 -7.88 -30.10 -24.50
N PRO A 276 -9.06 -29.52 -24.87
CA PRO A 276 -9.11 -28.30 -25.65
C PRO A 276 -8.28 -27.14 -25.05
N GLN A 277 -7.91 -26.18 -25.89
CA GLN A 277 -7.03 -25.03 -25.58
C GLN A 277 -7.28 -24.46 -24.17
N SER A 278 -6.22 -24.33 -23.36
CA SER A 278 -6.39 -23.87 -21.98
C SER A 278 -6.94 -22.44 -21.94
N SER A 279 -8.04 -22.26 -21.22
CA SER A 279 -8.53 -20.93 -20.82
C SER A 279 -7.67 -20.29 -19.72
N HIS A 280 -6.55 -20.93 -19.38
CA HIS A 280 -5.63 -20.57 -18.33
C HIS A 280 -4.29 -20.12 -18.92
N PHE A 281 -3.80 -19.00 -18.44
CA PHE A 281 -2.40 -18.64 -18.56
C PHE A 281 -1.56 -19.37 -17.51
N THR A 282 -0.27 -19.42 -17.79
CA THR A 282 0.80 -19.76 -16.86
C THR A 282 1.64 -18.50 -16.63
N ARG A 283 2.38 -18.44 -15.52
CA ARG A 283 3.27 -17.33 -15.22
C ARG A 283 4.71 -17.81 -15.21
N ALA A 284 5.53 -17.17 -16.01
CA ALA A 284 6.98 -17.26 -15.96
C ALA A 284 7.61 -15.92 -15.58
N MET A 285 8.88 -15.94 -15.20
CA MET A 285 9.67 -14.75 -14.87
C MET A 285 10.88 -14.65 -15.79
N LEU A 286 11.03 -13.51 -16.44
CA LEU A 286 12.15 -13.20 -17.32
C LEU A 286 13.17 -12.32 -16.59
N ASP A 287 14.45 -12.64 -16.73
CA ASP A 287 15.55 -11.90 -16.11
C ASP A 287 16.65 -11.59 -17.14
N GLY A 288 17.59 -10.73 -16.76
CA GLY A 288 18.81 -10.52 -17.55
C GLY A 288 20.04 -10.91 -16.73
N VAL A 289 20.80 -11.89 -17.21
CA VAL A 289 22.02 -12.38 -16.56
C VAL A 289 23.25 -11.95 -17.36
N PHE A 290 24.35 -11.68 -16.67
CA PHE A 290 25.62 -11.36 -17.32
C PHE A 290 26.31 -12.62 -17.82
N VAL A 291 26.75 -12.60 -19.07
CA VAL A 291 27.59 -13.61 -19.70
C VAL A 291 28.87 -12.91 -20.14
N GLY A 292 30.02 -13.38 -19.63
CA GLY A 292 31.29 -12.65 -19.76
C GLY A 292 31.29 -11.35 -18.93
N GLU A 293 32.18 -10.41 -19.28
CA GLU A 293 32.42 -9.21 -18.47
C GLU A 293 31.37 -8.11 -18.66
N ASN A 294 30.67 -8.03 -19.79
CA ASN A 294 29.78 -6.88 -20.08
C ASN A 294 28.49 -7.20 -20.84
N GLN A 295 28.24 -8.42 -21.29
CA GLN A 295 27.05 -8.73 -22.07
C GLN A 295 25.94 -9.26 -21.19
N ARG A 296 24.75 -8.66 -21.29
CA ARG A 296 23.58 -9.11 -20.54
C ARG A 296 22.58 -9.78 -21.46
N VAL A 297 22.28 -11.04 -21.19
CA VAL A 297 21.37 -11.86 -21.99
C VAL A 297 20.09 -12.16 -21.22
N PRO A 298 18.93 -12.16 -21.89
CA PRO A 298 17.67 -12.53 -21.27
C PRO A 298 17.63 -14.04 -20.99
N VAL A 299 17.18 -14.41 -19.80
CA VAL A 299 16.99 -15.82 -19.41
C VAL A 299 15.68 -15.98 -18.66
N TRP A 300 15.10 -17.18 -18.71
CA TRP A 300 14.03 -17.55 -17.79
C TRP A 300 14.62 -17.71 -16.40
N ARG A 301 14.05 -17.02 -15.41
CA ARG A 301 14.49 -17.07 -14.01
C ARG A 301 14.00 -18.34 -13.31
N ASP A 302 12.82 -18.80 -13.68
CA ASP A 302 12.17 -19.92 -13.01
C ASP A 302 12.49 -21.26 -13.67
N ALA A 303 12.45 -22.31 -12.84
CA ALA A 303 12.59 -23.70 -13.27
C ALA A 303 11.48 -24.14 -14.24
N LEU A 304 10.39 -23.37 -14.35
CA LEU A 304 9.25 -23.70 -15.21
C LEU A 304 9.68 -23.89 -16.67
N ALA A 305 10.63 -23.09 -17.17
CA ALA A 305 11.11 -23.22 -18.54
C ALA A 305 11.93 -24.50 -18.79
N GLY A 306 12.80 -24.87 -17.85
CA GLY A 306 13.55 -26.13 -17.92
C GLY A 306 12.62 -27.33 -17.81
N ILE A 307 11.61 -27.26 -16.93
CA ILE A 307 10.56 -28.29 -16.80
C ILE A 307 9.77 -28.42 -18.11
N ALA A 308 9.35 -27.30 -18.71
CA ALA A 308 8.64 -27.25 -19.98
C ALA A 308 9.42 -28.02 -21.07
N SER A 309 10.71 -27.70 -21.22
CA SER A 309 11.60 -28.35 -22.18
C SER A 309 11.65 -29.88 -21.97
N ARG A 310 11.83 -30.33 -20.72
CA ARG A 310 11.90 -31.76 -20.37
C ARG A 310 10.59 -32.53 -20.63
N ILE A 311 9.44 -31.85 -20.59
CA ILE A 311 8.15 -32.46 -20.93
C ILE A 311 7.71 -32.23 -22.38
N GLY A 312 8.60 -31.68 -23.23
CA GLY A 312 8.35 -31.48 -24.67
C GLY A 312 7.49 -30.26 -24.99
N VAL A 313 7.50 -29.24 -24.12
CA VAL A 313 6.79 -27.97 -24.31
C VAL A 313 7.77 -26.92 -24.79
N ALA A 314 7.54 -26.41 -26.00
CA ALA A 314 8.30 -25.26 -26.49
C ALA A 314 7.80 -23.97 -25.83
N LEU A 315 8.71 -23.27 -25.14
CA LEU A 315 8.53 -21.88 -24.74
C LEU A 315 9.25 -20.95 -25.72
N PRO A 316 8.82 -19.69 -25.87
CA PRO A 316 9.57 -18.70 -26.62
C PRO A 316 11.00 -18.58 -26.11
N VAL A 317 11.94 -18.45 -27.05
CA VAL A 317 13.32 -18.13 -26.74
C VAL A 317 13.33 -16.73 -26.09
N PRO A 318 13.96 -16.55 -24.90
CA PRO A 318 14.04 -15.26 -24.23
C PRO A 318 14.55 -14.12 -25.13
N ASP A 319 15.50 -14.41 -26.00
CA ASP A 319 16.05 -13.46 -26.96
C ASP A 319 14.98 -12.96 -27.94
N ASP A 320 14.27 -13.86 -28.61
CA ASP A 320 13.21 -13.50 -29.57
C ASP A 320 12.07 -12.75 -28.87
N LEU A 321 11.67 -13.22 -27.69
CA LEU A 321 10.59 -12.61 -26.90
C LEU A 321 10.93 -11.17 -26.49
N THR A 322 12.19 -10.88 -26.15
CA THR A 322 12.61 -9.51 -25.80
C THR A 322 12.84 -8.61 -27.01
N LEU A 323 13.20 -9.17 -28.16
CA LEU A 323 13.36 -8.43 -29.41
C LEU A 323 12.02 -8.08 -30.04
N MET A 324 11.03 -8.98 -29.97
CA MET A 324 9.74 -8.83 -30.65
C MET A 324 8.53 -9.13 -29.73
N PRO A 325 8.35 -8.43 -28.59
CA PRO A 325 7.27 -8.74 -27.64
C PRO A 325 5.87 -8.77 -28.26
N ASP A 326 5.58 -7.82 -29.16
CA ASP A 326 4.30 -7.71 -29.86
C ASP A 326 3.89 -8.98 -30.62
N ARG A 327 4.84 -9.63 -31.31
CA ARG A 327 4.59 -10.87 -32.08
C ARG A 327 4.14 -12.03 -31.21
N PHE A 328 4.52 -12.03 -29.92
CA PHE A 328 4.12 -13.07 -28.98
C PHE A 328 2.87 -12.70 -28.18
N LEU A 329 2.52 -11.41 -28.09
CA LEU A 329 1.31 -10.97 -27.39
C LEU A 329 0.04 -11.38 -28.15
N THR A 330 0.04 -11.20 -29.46
CA THR A 330 -1.05 -11.63 -30.35
C THR A 330 -0.44 -12.30 -31.59
N PRO A 331 -0.07 -13.58 -31.49
CA PRO A 331 0.60 -14.27 -32.58
C PRO A 331 -0.29 -14.39 -33.81
N ALA A 332 0.32 -14.31 -35.00
CA ALA A 332 -0.38 -14.41 -36.29
C ALA A 332 -0.92 -15.81 -36.59
N GLN A 333 -0.31 -16.84 -36.00
CA GLN A 333 -0.75 -18.23 -36.10
C GLN A 333 -1.49 -18.62 -34.82
N ASP A 334 -2.70 -19.17 -34.98
CA ASP A 334 -3.55 -19.59 -33.85
C ASP A 334 -2.91 -20.70 -33.00
N ASP A 335 -1.98 -21.46 -33.58
CA ASP A 335 -1.26 -22.56 -32.95
C ASP A 335 0.12 -22.18 -32.38
N ALA A 336 0.40 -20.88 -32.25
CA ALA A 336 1.62 -20.38 -31.61
C ALA A 336 1.41 -20.10 -30.11
N VAL A 337 2.53 -20.10 -29.35
CA VAL A 337 2.51 -19.77 -27.92
C VAL A 337 2.32 -18.27 -27.75
N VAL A 338 1.31 -17.90 -26.97
CA VAL A 338 1.16 -16.52 -26.49
C VAL A 338 2.13 -16.30 -25.34
N ALA A 339 2.93 -15.24 -25.40
CA ALA A 339 3.76 -14.79 -24.30
C ALA A 339 3.64 -13.27 -24.11
N ALA A 340 2.94 -12.90 -23.04
CA ALA A 340 2.56 -11.53 -22.74
C ALA A 340 3.42 -10.99 -21.59
N ILE A 341 4.36 -10.09 -21.91
CA ILE A 341 5.24 -9.48 -20.92
C ILE A 341 4.52 -8.31 -20.24
N VAL A 342 4.46 -8.31 -18.92
CA VAL A 342 3.79 -7.25 -18.13
C VAL A 342 4.64 -5.97 -18.10
N GLU A 343 4.01 -4.84 -18.44
CA GLU A 343 4.58 -3.51 -18.21
C GLU A 343 4.24 -3.03 -16.79
N LYS A 344 5.27 -2.96 -15.92
CA LYS A 344 5.11 -2.62 -14.50
C LYS A 344 4.91 -1.13 -14.26
N THR A 345 5.52 -0.27 -15.09
CA THR A 345 5.58 1.17 -14.81
C THR A 345 4.46 1.92 -15.54
N PRO A 346 3.45 2.48 -14.84
CA PRO A 346 2.37 3.21 -15.47
C PRO A 346 2.85 4.49 -16.16
N ARG A 347 3.88 5.15 -15.60
CA ARG A 347 4.34 6.50 -15.99
C ARG A 347 4.76 6.61 -17.46
N SER A 348 5.19 5.53 -18.10
CA SER A 348 5.67 5.52 -19.49
C SER A 348 4.71 4.88 -20.49
N HIS A 349 3.56 4.37 -20.01
CA HIS A 349 2.60 3.63 -20.82
C HIS A 349 1.38 4.51 -21.13
N PRO A 350 0.89 4.54 -22.38
CA PRO A 350 -0.26 5.37 -22.78
C PRO A 350 -1.61 5.10 -22.08
N VAL A 351 -1.68 4.11 -21.19
CA VAL A 351 -2.92 3.71 -20.51
C VAL A 351 -2.79 4.07 -19.03
N GLY A 352 -3.65 4.97 -18.54
CA GLY A 352 -3.64 5.46 -17.16
C GLY A 352 -3.97 4.39 -16.12
N ALA A 353 -3.70 4.65 -14.84
CA ALA A 353 -3.99 3.71 -13.75
C ALA A 353 -5.47 3.73 -13.33
N GLY A 354 -5.91 2.66 -12.66
CA GLY A 354 -7.25 2.56 -12.07
C GLY A 354 -8.41 2.45 -13.08
N MET A 355 -9.62 2.42 -12.53
CA MET A 355 -10.87 2.21 -13.28
C MET A 355 -11.99 3.08 -12.68
N GLY A 356 -12.80 3.70 -13.56
CA GLY A 356 -13.95 4.53 -13.18
C GLY A 356 -15.10 3.72 -12.58
N LEU A 357 -15.95 4.37 -11.78
CA LEU A 357 -17.04 3.71 -11.06
C LEU A 357 -18.08 3.11 -12.01
N GLU A 358 -18.32 3.78 -13.13
CA GLU A 358 -19.22 3.32 -14.20
C GLU A 358 -18.75 1.97 -14.80
N VAL A 359 -17.43 1.79 -14.92
CA VAL A 359 -16.85 0.54 -15.45
C VAL A 359 -16.92 -0.56 -14.40
N ARG A 360 -16.72 -0.21 -13.12
CA ARG A 360 -16.91 -1.18 -12.02
C ARG A 360 -18.35 -1.67 -11.96
N GLU A 361 -19.32 -0.76 -12.11
CA GLU A 361 -20.75 -1.10 -12.18
C GLU A 361 -21.05 -2.02 -13.36
N ALA A 362 -20.63 -1.66 -14.58
CA ALA A 362 -20.85 -2.49 -15.77
C ALA A 362 -20.26 -3.91 -15.64
N ILE A 363 -19.03 -4.04 -15.11
CA ILE A 363 -18.41 -5.35 -14.87
C ILE A 363 -19.19 -6.13 -13.81
N THR A 364 -19.59 -5.47 -12.72
CA THR A 364 -20.38 -6.10 -11.65
C THR A 364 -21.70 -6.61 -12.19
N SER A 365 -22.44 -5.80 -12.95
CA SER A 365 -23.72 -6.19 -13.55
C SER A 365 -23.58 -7.38 -14.51
N ALA A 366 -22.53 -7.42 -15.33
CA ALA A 366 -22.25 -8.56 -16.21
C ALA A 366 -22.00 -9.85 -15.42
N ILE A 367 -21.26 -9.76 -14.30
CA ILE A 367 -20.99 -10.90 -13.41
C ILE A 367 -22.27 -11.36 -12.70
N THR A 368 -23.04 -10.44 -12.13
CA THR A 368 -24.31 -10.76 -11.45
C THR A 368 -25.30 -11.41 -12.41
N GLY A 369 -25.45 -10.87 -13.63
CA GLY A 369 -26.32 -11.46 -14.65
C GLY A 369 -25.86 -12.84 -15.10
N ALA A 370 -24.55 -13.08 -15.14
CA ALA A 370 -23.99 -14.36 -15.57
C ALA A 370 -23.99 -15.44 -14.48
N LEU A 371 -23.96 -15.10 -13.19
CA LEU A 371 -23.80 -16.05 -12.08
C LEU A 371 -24.87 -15.91 -10.98
N GLY A 372 -26.04 -15.30 -11.27
CA GLY A 372 -27.08 -15.05 -10.26
C GLY A 372 -27.67 -16.30 -9.58
N ASP A 373 -27.41 -17.49 -10.11
CA ASP A 373 -27.75 -18.80 -9.52
C ASP A 373 -26.67 -19.34 -8.56
N LEU A 374 -25.45 -18.79 -8.59
CA LEU A 374 -24.31 -19.23 -7.78
C LEU A 374 -23.88 -18.19 -6.73
N ILE A 375 -24.08 -16.91 -7.04
CA ILE A 375 -23.68 -15.80 -6.18
C ILE A 375 -24.77 -14.74 -6.12
N GLU A 376 -24.90 -14.12 -4.96
CA GLU A 376 -25.84 -13.03 -4.70
C GLU A 376 -25.06 -11.78 -4.31
N LEU A 377 -25.34 -10.65 -4.96
CA LEU A 377 -24.67 -9.38 -4.64
C LEU A 377 -25.12 -8.91 -3.25
N VAL A 378 -24.16 -8.55 -2.40
CA VAL A 378 -24.44 -8.01 -1.06
C VAL A 378 -25.24 -6.71 -1.18
N PRO A 379 -26.22 -6.45 -0.30
CA PRO A 379 -27.01 -5.22 -0.35
C PRO A 379 -26.16 -3.93 -0.36
N PRO A 380 -26.66 -2.82 -0.95
CA PRO A 380 -25.99 -1.53 -0.89
C PRO A 380 -25.74 -1.09 0.56
N LEU A 381 -24.56 -0.53 0.83
CA LEU A 381 -24.25 0.09 2.12
C LEU A 381 -24.98 1.44 2.19
N ILE A 382 -25.68 1.66 3.28
CA ILE A 382 -26.55 2.82 3.47
C ILE A 382 -25.76 3.93 4.14
N ARG A 383 -25.89 5.16 3.65
CA ARG A 383 -25.26 6.32 4.29
C ARG A 383 -25.77 6.46 5.73
N SER A 384 -24.82 6.60 6.64
CA SER A 384 -25.07 6.92 8.04
C SER A 384 -25.81 8.27 8.15
N THR A 385 -26.98 8.28 8.81
CA THR A 385 -27.89 9.44 8.95
C THR A 385 -27.28 10.57 9.76
N VAL A 386 -26.32 10.20 10.61
CA VAL A 386 -25.39 11.03 11.36
C VAL A 386 -24.58 11.99 10.47
N THR A 387 -24.35 11.63 9.21
CA THR A 387 -23.80 12.56 8.20
C THR A 387 -24.92 13.42 7.59
N GLY A 388 -25.68 14.12 8.43
CA GLY A 388 -26.71 15.08 8.01
C GLY A 388 -26.17 16.16 7.05
N THR A 389 -27.07 16.83 6.34
CA THR A 389 -26.87 17.86 5.30
C THR A 389 -25.51 18.60 5.41
N PRO A 390 -24.77 18.87 4.31
CA PRO A 390 -23.44 19.49 4.30
C PRO A 390 -23.34 20.94 4.84
N GLN A 391 -24.30 21.39 5.65
CA GLN A 391 -24.19 22.59 6.44
C GLN A 391 -23.21 22.36 7.61
N ARG A 392 -22.00 22.89 7.46
CA ARG A 392 -21.08 23.27 8.54
C ARG A 392 -20.84 22.24 9.66
N ASN A 393 -20.64 20.97 9.31
CA ASN A 393 -19.72 20.12 10.10
C ASN A 393 -18.28 20.57 9.80
N GLN A 394 -17.92 21.78 10.25
CA GLN A 394 -16.55 22.28 10.23
C GLN A 394 -15.75 21.47 11.26
N PRO A 395 -14.77 20.66 10.84
CA PRO A 395 -13.80 20.10 11.78
C PRO A 395 -12.94 21.24 12.30
N MET A 396 -12.76 21.34 13.62
CA MET A 396 -11.98 22.43 14.22
C MET A 396 -10.47 22.37 13.89
N LEU A 397 -10.00 21.29 13.25
CA LEU A 397 -8.64 21.15 12.71
C LEU A 397 -8.61 20.98 11.18
N GLU A 398 -9.68 21.27 10.45
CA GLU A 398 -9.57 21.50 8.99
C GLU A 398 -9.05 22.87 8.55
N PRO A 399 -9.07 23.94 9.37
CA PRO A 399 -8.53 25.18 8.88
C PRO A 399 -7.01 25.07 8.71
N ASP A 400 -6.49 25.83 7.75
CA ASP A 400 -5.07 26.15 7.70
C ASP A 400 -4.63 26.57 9.11
N LEU A 401 -3.49 26.10 9.63
CA LEU A 401 -3.02 26.45 10.98
C LEU A 401 -3.12 27.96 11.22
N ARG A 402 -2.88 28.75 10.16
CA ARG A 402 -2.93 30.22 10.18
C ARG A 402 -4.31 30.83 10.49
N GLU A 403 -5.37 30.04 10.57
CA GLU A 403 -6.69 30.49 11.02
C GLU A 403 -6.87 30.41 12.55
N ILE A 404 -6.03 29.65 13.25
CA ILE A 404 -5.98 29.64 14.72
C ILE A 404 -5.17 30.86 15.16
N PRO A 405 -5.61 31.71 16.10
CA PRO A 405 -4.84 32.87 16.55
C PRO A 405 -3.39 32.53 16.96
N ALA A 406 -2.44 33.40 16.60
CA ALA A 406 -1.00 33.14 16.77
C ALA A 406 -0.60 32.86 18.23
N ASP A 407 -1.16 33.61 19.17
CA ASP A 407 -0.96 33.41 20.62
C ASP A 407 -1.42 32.02 21.07
N VAL A 408 -2.57 31.55 20.57
CA VAL A 408 -3.08 30.20 20.83
C VAL A 408 -2.17 29.13 20.22
N ARG A 409 -1.68 29.34 18.99
CA ARG A 409 -0.75 28.41 18.33
C ARG A 409 0.56 28.26 19.10
N LEU A 410 1.13 29.38 19.55
CA LEU A 410 2.38 29.41 20.31
C LEU A 410 2.21 28.83 21.71
N GLN A 411 1.09 29.11 22.39
CA GLN A 411 0.76 28.47 23.67
C GLN A 411 0.63 26.95 23.51
N ALA A 412 -0.11 26.49 22.49
CA ALA A 412 -0.26 25.06 22.22
C ALA A 412 1.08 24.39 21.84
N LEU A 413 2.00 25.12 21.20
CA LEU A 413 3.34 24.61 20.90
C LEU A 413 4.15 24.43 22.18
N ARG A 414 4.12 25.43 23.07
CA ARG A 414 4.72 25.36 24.41
C ARG A 414 4.18 24.16 25.20
N ASP A 415 2.87 23.97 25.19
CA ASP A 415 2.21 22.91 25.97
C ASP A 415 2.44 21.52 25.35
N SER A 416 2.58 21.44 24.03
CA SER A 416 2.82 20.17 23.31
C SER A 416 4.27 19.69 23.39
N ILE A 417 5.23 20.62 23.27
CA ILE A 417 6.66 20.30 23.09
C ILE A 417 7.48 20.69 24.32
N GLY A 418 7.27 21.90 24.83
CA GLY A 418 8.02 22.44 25.96
C GLY A 418 8.26 23.95 25.86
N PRO A 419 8.74 24.58 26.95
CA PRO A 419 8.99 26.03 27.02
C PRO A 419 10.22 26.49 26.22
N GLU A 420 11.12 25.58 25.87
CA GLU A 420 12.30 25.85 25.04
C GLU A 420 12.31 24.85 23.89
N VAL A 421 12.38 25.36 22.66
CA VAL A 421 12.42 24.55 21.43
C VAL A 421 13.49 25.10 20.51
N VAL A 422 14.22 24.21 19.83
CA VAL A 422 15.21 24.60 18.82
C VAL A 422 14.78 24.06 17.45
N VAL A 423 14.80 24.90 16.43
CA VAL A 423 14.65 24.50 15.03
C VAL A 423 15.92 24.84 14.27
N GLU A 424 16.70 23.82 13.94
CA GLU A 424 17.89 23.93 13.11
C GLU A 424 17.52 23.76 11.64
N ILE A 425 17.90 24.72 10.80
CA ILE A 425 17.68 24.67 9.35
C ILE A 425 19.03 24.39 8.68
N TRP A 426 19.24 23.14 8.30
CA TRP A 426 20.45 22.65 7.65
C TRP A 426 20.33 22.77 6.14
N TYR A 427 20.95 23.80 5.57
CA TYR A 427 20.78 24.19 4.17
C TYR A 427 22.06 24.03 3.34
N GLN A 428 21.85 23.95 2.02
CA GLN A 428 22.86 24.12 0.98
C GLN A 428 22.54 25.33 0.11
N ASN A 429 21.25 25.55 -0.18
CA ASN A 429 20.76 26.65 -0.98
C ASN A 429 20.14 27.72 -0.08
N GLN A 430 20.58 28.97 -0.26
CA GLN A 430 20.06 30.11 0.48
C GLN A 430 18.55 30.33 0.24
N ALA A 431 18.05 30.12 -0.97
CA ALA A 431 16.62 30.24 -1.26
C ALA A 431 15.78 29.20 -0.49
N CYS A 432 16.28 27.97 -0.32
CA CYS A 432 15.60 26.95 0.48
C CYS A 432 15.63 27.30 1.97
N ARG A 433 16.78 27.78 2.48
CA ARG A 433 16.91 28.31 3.85
C ARG A 433 15.88 29.41 4.10
N ASP A 434 15.88 30.43 3.26
CA ASP A 434 15.04 31.61 3.40
C ASP A 434 13.56 31.19 3.42
N GLN A 435 13.18 30.34 2.47
CA GLN A 435 11.80 29.85 2.40
C GLN A 435 11.41 28.98 3.59
N LEU A 436 12.30 28.15 4.15
CA LEU A 436 12.02 27.38 5.38
C LEU A 436 11.83 28.28 6.60
N VAL A 437 12.70 29.29 6.78
CA VAL A 437 12.58 30.26 7.86
C VAL A 437 11.28 31.05 7.73
N GLU A 438 11.02 31.61 6.54
CA GLU A 438 9.80 32.36 6.25
C GLU A 438 8.54 31.51 6.46
N SER A 439 8.53 30.26 5.99
CA SER A 439 7.40 29.35 6.19
C SER A 439 7.17 29.05 7.67
N LEU A 440 8.23 28.82 8.46
CA LEU A 440 8.13 28.57 9.90
C LEU A 440 7.52 29.79 10.63
N HIS A 441 8.01 31.00 10.34
CA HIS A 441 7.43 32.22 10.88
C HIS A 441 5.98 32.38 10.45
N ALA A 442 5.70 32.31 9.15
CA ALA A 442 4.34 32.50 8.63
C ALA A 442 3.34 31.51 9.22
N ILE A 443 3.73 30.25 9.45
CA ILE A 443 2.87 29.23 10.04
C ILE A 443 2.61 29.49 11.53
N LEU A 444 3.63 29.91 12.29
CA LEU A 444 3.52 30.08 13.74
C LEU A 444 2.97 31.44 14.15
N THR A 445 3.39 32.52 13.50
CA THR A 445 3.09 33.91 13.89
C THR A 445 2.20 34.66 12.90
N GLY A 446 2.20 34.26 11.63
CA GLY A 446 1.45 34.96 10.58
C GLY A 446 -0.06 34.64 10.54
N ASP A 447 -0.84 35.58 10.03
CA ASP A 447 -2.25 35.37 9.68
C ASP A 447 -2.39 34.71 8.32
N ARG A 448 -3.55 34.09 8.06
CA ARG A 448 -3.84 33.51 6.76
C ARG A 448 -4.00 34.62 5.71
N PRO A 449 -3.28 34.58 4.56
CA PRO A 449 -3.40 35.62 3.54
C PRO A 449 -4.83 35.77 3.00
N ALA A 450 -5.27 37.02 2.83
CA ALA A 450 -6.60 37.35 2.32
C ALA A 450 -6.81 36.85 0.88
N LEU A 451 -8.07 36.61 0.50
CA LEU A 451 -8.42 36.37 -0.90
C LEU A 451 -8.33 37.71 -1.65
N MET A 452 -7.74 37.71 -2.85
CA MET A 452 -7.72 38.90 -3.71
C MET A 452 -9.15 39.33 -4.05
N ALA A 453 -9.36 40.65 -4.13
CA ALA A 453 -10.61 41.23 -4.61
C ALA A 453 -10.80 40.93 -6.11
N ASP A 454 -12.04 40.91 -6.59
CA ASP A 454 -12.35 40.57 -7.99
C ASP A 454 -11.71 41.54 -9.00
N ASP A 455 -11.43 42.77 -8.57
CA ASP A 455 -10.90 43.87 -9.40
C ASP A 455 -9.37 43.80 -9.60
N GLU A 456 -8.66 43.07 -8.73
CA GLU A 456 -7.19 42.90 -8.77
C GLU A 456 -6.74 41.72 -9.65
N MET A 457 -7.69 40.92 -10.18
CA MET A 457 -7.38 39.72 -10.98
C MET A 457 -6.89 40.00 -12.41
N GLY A 458 -6.78 41.28 -12.83
CA GLY A 458 -6.14 41.69 -14.08
C GLY A 458 -6.55 40.86 -15.30
N MET A 459 -7.84 40.82 -15.63
CA MET A 459 -8.29 40.19 -16.89
C MET A 459 -8.09 41.19 -18.03
N PRO A 460 -7.22 40.95 -19.04
CA PRO A 460 -7.28 41.73 -20.25
C PRO A 460 -8.60 41.40 -20.94
N THR A 461 -9.48 42.39 -21.07
CA THR A 461 -10.66 42.27 -21.92
C THR A 461 -10.15 42.19 -23.36
N PRO A 462 -10.29 41.05 -24.08
CA PRO A 462 -9.90 41.05 -25.48
C PRO A 462 -10.83 42.00 -26.25
N PRO A 463 -10.33 42.83 -27.17
CA PRO A 463 -11.19 43.65 -27.99
C PRO A 463 -12.06 42.73 -28.85
N ILE A 464 -13.37 42.84 -28.69
CA ILE A 464 -14.34 42.17 -29.53
C ILE A 464 -14.19 42.76 -30.95
N GLN A 465 -13.47 42.05 -31.83
CA GLN A 465 -13.59 42.28 -33.26
C GLN A 465 -14.85 41.56 -33.75
N VAL A 466 -15.91 42.34 -33.97
CA VAL A 466 -17.10 41.89 -34.67
C VAL A 466 -16.76 41.76 -36.15
N THR A 467 -16.41 40.55 -36.59
CA THR A 467 -16.46 40.20 -38.01
C THR A 467 -17.85 39.63 -38.31
N GLN A 468 -18.70 40.47 -38.88
CA GLN A 468 -19.92 40.04 -39.55
C GLN A 468 -19.57 39.09 -40.71
N ARG A 469 -20.16 37.89 -40.74
CA ARG A 469 -20.47 37.19 -41.98
C ARG A 469 -21.64 36.22 -41.81
N ASN A 470 -22.80 36.69 -42.30
CA ASN A 470 -23.89 36.03 -43.04
C ASN A 470 -24.16 34.54 -42.78
N LEU A 471 -25.34 34.19 -42.25
CA LEU A 471 -26.62 34.04 -42.97
C LEU A 471 -26.57 33.01 -44.10
N PHE A 472 -26.81 31.74 -43.74
CA PHE A 472 -27.64 30.83 -44.52
C PHE A 472 -28.52 30.01 -43.57
N ALA A 473 -29.79 29.89 -43.94
CA ALA A 473 -30.91 29.41 -43.15
C ALA A 473 -31.06 27.89 -43.16
N GLY A 474 -31.69 27.33 -42.11
CA GLY A 474 -32.19 25.96 -42.10
C GLY A 474 -32.59 25.41 -40.72
N SER A 475 -33.87 25.62 -40.35
CA SER A 475 -34.75 24.87 -39.43
C SER A 475 -34.26 24.35 -38.06
N GLU A 476 -34.92 24.89 -37.02
CA GLU A 476 -35.35 24.30 -35.73
C GLU A 476 -34.50 23.16 -35.11
N GLY A 477 -33.74 23.52 -34.08
CA GLY A 477 -33.22 22.63 -33.05
C GLY A 477 -33.03 23.42 -31.76
N SER A 478 -33.56 22.90 -30.64
CA SER A 478 -33.52 23.55 -29.33
C SER A 478 -32.09 23.88 -28.90
N VAL A 479 -31.85 25.16 -28.57
CA VAL A 479 -30.57 25.64 -28.05
C VAL A 479 -30.31 25.01 -26.67
N PRO A 480 -29.22 24.26 -26.46
CA PRO A 480 -28.86 23.80 -25.12
C PRO A 480 -28.52 25.03 -24.26
N PRO A 481 -28.89 25.05 -22.97
CA PRO A 481 -28.57 26.17 -22.10
C PRO A 481 -27.06 26.41 -22.07
N PRO A 482 -26.60 27.67 -21.99
CA PRO A 482 -25.17 27.98 -21.94
C PRO A 482 -24.54 27.24 -20.77
N ALA A 483 -23.39 26.60 -21.03
CA ALA A 483 -22.62 25.93 -20.01
C ALA A 483 -22.37 26.90 -18.84
N PRO A 484 -22.51 26.46 -17.57
CA PRO A 484 -22.27 27.33 -16.43
C PRO A 484 -20.84 27.87 -16.50
N VAL A 485 -20.72 29.19 -16.63
CA VAL A 485 -19.44 29.90 -16.56
C VAL A 485 -18.83 29.57 -15.20
N LYS A 486 -17.76 28.77 -15.18
CA LYS A 486 -17.02 28.48 -13.96
C LYS A 486 -16.43 29.79 -13.47
N LYS A 487 -16.90 30.30 -12.32
CA LYS A 487 -16.24 31.43 -11.64
C LYS A 487 -14.76 31.06 -11.44
N PRO A 488 -13.80 31.93 -11.81
CA PRO A 488 -12.38 31.66 -11.57
C PRO A 488 -12.14 31.48 -10.07
N LYS A 489 -11.21 30.58 -9.71
CA LYS A 489 -10.76 30.44 -8.32
C LYS A 489 -10.07 31.76 -7.94
N ARG A 490 -10.61 32.48 -6.95
CA ARG A 490 -9.99 33.70 -6.41
C ARG A 490 -8.58 33.36 -5.93
N LYS A 491 -7.57 34.02 -6.51
CA LYS A 491 -6.18 33.93 -6.03
C LYS A 491 -6.09 34.61 -4.66
N ARG A 492 -5.18 34.15 -3.80
CA ARG A 492 -4.89 34.84 -2.53
C ARG A 492 -3.84 35.90 -2.78
N VAL A 493 -3.88 36.97 -1.98
CA VAL A 493 -2.81 37.97 -1.93
C VAL A 493 -1.52 37.23 -1.60
N ALA A 494 -0.40 37.62 -2.22
CA ALA A 494 0.90 37.08 -1.83
C ALA A 494 1.06 37.31 -0.31
N PRO A 495 1.40 36.27 0.49
CA PRO A 495 1.64 36.46 1.91
C PRO A 495 2.69 37.55 2.10
N ASP A 496 2.42 38.47 3.03
CA ASP A 496 3.41 39.46 3.42
C ASP A 496 4.63 38.70 3.97
N ARG A 497 5.81 38.98 3.44
CA ARG A 497 7.02 38.28 3.91
C ARG A 497 7.35 38.85 5.29
N PRO A 498 7.47 38.00 6.32
CA PRO A 498 7.86 38.48 7.63
C PRO A 498 9.24 39.15 7.54
N ALA A 499 9.39 40.36 8.08
CA ALA A 499 10.65 41.10 8.11
C ALA A 499 11.61 40.47 9.14
N VAL A 500 12.13 39.28 8.82
CA VAL A 500 13.01 38.48 9.67
C VAL A 500 14.36 38.35 8.98
N ASP A 501 15.45 38.49 9.75
CA ASP A 501 16.78 38.10 9.27
C ASP A 501 16.84 36.57 9.16
N VAL A 502 16.62 36.08 7.93
CA VAL A 502 16.64 34.66 7.59
C VAL A 502 18.03 34.04 7.63
N SER A 503 19.08 34.86 7.74
CA SER A 503 20.48 34.43 7.66
C SER A 503 21.14 34.25 9.03
N SER A 504 20.58 34.84 10.08
CA SER A 504 21.11 34.80 11.45
C SER A 504 20.25 33.96 12.40
N ASP A 505 20.85 33.61 13.54
CA ASP A 505 20.11 33.05 14.67
C ASP A 505 19.09 34.08 15.16
N HIS A 506 17.86 33.64 15.42
CA HIS A 506 16.81 34.50 15.93
C HIS A 506 15.79 33.70 16.73
N GLU A 507 14.95 34.42 17.47
CA GLU A 507 14.05 33.85 18.47
C GLU A 507 12.60 34.24 18.20
N ILE A 508 11.68 33.29 18.41
CA ILE A 508 10.25 33.55 18.54
C ILE A 508 9.88 33.37 20.00
N LEU A 509 9.34 34.40 20.63
CA LEU A 509 8.90 34.34 22.03
C LEU A 509 7.65 33.46 22.16
N LEU A 510 7.66 32.56 23.12
CA LEU A 510 6.49 31.81 23.55
C LEU A 510 5.86 32.50 24.77
N PRO A 511 4.54 32.38 24.95
CA PRO A 511 3.88 32.82 26.18
C PRO A 511 4.56 32.26 27.44
N GLY A 512 4.58 33.04 28.53
CA GLY A 512 5.15 32.62 29.82
C GLY A 512 6.68 32.45 29.84
N SER A 513 7.40 33.35 29.16
CA SER A 513 8.88 33.40 29.12
C SER A 513 9.56 32.21 28.42
N GLY A 514 8.88 31.55 27.49
CA GLY A 514 9.48 30.48 26.68
C GLY A 514 10.04 31.01 25.35
N VAL A 515 10.76 30.18 24.61
CA VAL A 515 11.39 30.59 23.36
C VAL A 515 11.52 29.45 22.35
N ILE A 516 11.33 29.78 21.07
CA ILE A 516 11.80 28.97 19.94
C ILE A 516 13.04 29.63 19.36
N ARG A 517 14.17 28.93 19.36
CA ARG A 517 15.40 29.37 18.69
C ARG A 517 15.46 28.79 17.29
N ILE A 518 15.60 29.64 16.28
CA ILE A 518 15.73 29.23 14.88
C ILE A 518 17.18 29.44 14.47
N LEU A 519 17.83 28.36 14.05
CA LEU A 519 19.27 28.30 13.85
C LEU A 519 19.60 27.86 12.40
N PRO A 520 19.82 28.80 11.47
CA PRO A 520 20.27 28.46 10.12
C PRO A 520 21.72 27.96 10.14
N ARG A 521 21.99 26.77 9.59
CA ARG A 521 23.31 26.13 9.58
C ARG A 521 23.61 25.57 8.18
N GLN A 522 24.86 25.70 7.72
CA GLN A 522 25.28 25.00 6.51
C GLN A 522 25.45 23.50 6.80
N ILE A 523 24.86 22.66 5.97
CA ILE A 523 24.97 21.19 6.12
C ILE A 523 26.35 20.65 5.73
N GLY A 524 27.07 21.37 4.86
CA GLY A 524 28.40 21.01 4.40
C GLY A 524 28.50 19.56 3.90
N ALA A 525 29.61 18.91 4.25
CA ALA A 525 29.94 17.55 3.80
C ALA A 525 28.97 16.47 4.31
N TRP A 526 28.21 16.71 5.37
CA TRP A 526 27.27 15.71 5.90
C TRP A 526 26.10 15.44 4.95
N GLY A 527 25.71 16.46 4.17
CA GLY A 527 24.65 16.35 3.16
C GLY A 527 25.10 15.68 1.86
N ALA A 528 26.40 15.44 1.68
CA ALA A 528 26.92 14.80 0.49
C ALA A 528 26.59 13.30 0.47
N MET A 529 26.50 12.74 -0.73
CA MET A 529 26.39 11.29 -0.93
C MET A 529 27.47 10.53 -0.16
N LEU A 530 27.17 9.31 0.24
CA LEU A 530 28.18 8.39 0.78
C LEU A 530 29.28 8.10 -0.28
N PRO A 531 30.50 7.70 0.14
CA PRO A 531 31.63 7.45 -0.77
C PRO A 531 31.31 6.46 -1.88
N GLU A 532 32.05 6.43 -2.99
CA GLU A 532 31.77 5.42 -4.03
C GLU A 532 32.10 4.00 -3.53
N PRO A 533 31.27 2.99 -3.82
CA PRO A 533 31.60 1.61 -3.47
C PRO A 533 32.76 1.10 -4.34
N THR A 534 33.72 0.40 -3.73
CA THR A 534 34.75 -0.35 -4.45
C THR A 534 34.18 -1.59 -5.15
N GLU A 535 34.95 -2.25 -6.02
CA GLU A 535 34.53 -3.53 -6.62
C GLU A 535 34.20 -4.60 -5.57
N ALA A 536 34.94 -4.63 -4.46
CA ALA A 536 34.64 -5.52 -3.33
C ALA A 536 33.32 -5.15 -2.64
N ASP A 537 33.05 -3.85 -2.45
CA ASP A 537 31.79 -3.36 -1.90
C ASP A 537 30.59 -3.65 -2.81
N LEU A 538 30.78 -3.68 -4.13
CA LEU A 538 29.73 -4.05 -5.07
C LEU A 538 29.33 -5.52 -4.93
N LYS A 539 30.24 -6.39 -4.45
CA LYS A 539 29.97 -7.79 -4.10
C LYS A 539 29.23 -7.91 -2.76
N ASN A 540 29.53 -7.05 -1.78
CA ASN A 540 28.83 -6.99 -0.49
C ASN A 540 28.20 -5.61 -0.20
N ARG A 541 27.19 -5.25 -1.02
CA ARG A 541 26.55 -3.92 -0.96
C ARG A 541 25.94 -3.59 0.40
N GLY A 542 25.52 -4.63 1.14
CA GLY A 542 24.90 -4.45 2.43
C GLY A 542 25.87 -4.05 3.52
N GLU A 543 27.01 -4.72 3.58
CA GLU A 543 28.08 -4.37 4.48
C GLU A 543 28.62 -2.97 4.19
N TYR A 544 28.84 -2.64 2.92
CA TYR A 544 29.22 -1.28 2.50
C TYR A 544 28.22 -0.23 3.01
N LYS A 545 26.92 -0.43 2.74
CA LYS A 545 25.88 0.54 3.12
C LYS A 545 25.81 0.72 4.63
N ARG A 546 25.93 -0.37 5.38
CA ARG A 546 26.02 -0.35 6.84
C ARG A 546 27.25 0.44 7.29
N ARG A 547 28.44 0.07 6.81
CA ARG A 547 29.72 0.67 7.18
C ARG A 547 29.72 2.19 6.94
N GLU A 548 29.36 2.63 5.73
CA GLU A 548 29.37 4.06 5.39
C GLU A 548 28.27 4.84 6.10
N THR A 549 27.09 4.24 6.30
CA THR A 549 26.03 4.86 7.10
C THR A 549 26.47 5.04 8.56
N GLN A 550 27.14 4.05 9.16
CA GLN A 550 27.66 4.15 10.53
C GLN A 550 28.76 5.19 10.64
N ARG A 551 29.70 5.18 9.69
CA ARG A 551 30.82 6.11 9.66
C ARG A 551 30.30 7.54 9.66
N ARG A 552 29.38 7.87 8.74
CA ARG A 552 28.78 9.20 8.66
C ARG A 552 27.93 9.53 9.89
N ALA A 553 27.13 8.58 10.41
CA ALA A 553 26.33 8.80 11.61
C ALA A 553 27.20 9.10 12.86
N ASN A 554 28.28 8.32 13.07
CA ASN A 554 29.23 8.54 14.15
C ASN A 554 29.95 9.87 14.02
N GLN A 555 30.36 10.23 12.80
CA GLN A 555 30.98 11.52 12.52
C GLN A 555 30.04 12.66 12.94
N ILE A 556 28.79 12.63 12.49
CA ILE A 556 27.77 13.62 12.86
C ILE A 556 27.57 13.66 14.38
N ALA A 557 27.43 12.51 15.03
CA ALA A 557 27.20 12.44 16.48
C ALA A 557 28.41 12.91 17.33
N GLN A 558 29.62 12.83 16.78
CA GLN A 558 30.85 13.33 17.44
C GLN A 558 31.05 14.83 17.23
N GLU A 559 30.74 15.33 16.03
CA GLU A 559 30.93 16.73 15.66
C GLU A 559 29.78 17.63 16.15
N LEU A 560 28.57 17.08 16.35
CA LEU A 560 27.42 17.83 16.88
C LEU A 560 27.35 17.79 18.41
N PRO A 561 27.15 18.95 19.07
CA PRO A 561 26.88 18.97 20.50
C PRO A 561 25.53 18.32 20.82
N ALA A 562 25.47 17.59 21.94
CA ALA A 562 24.23 17.06 22.47
C ALA A 562 23.24 18.19 22.79
N THR A 563 21.95 17.95 22.56
CA THR A 563 20.89 18.93 22.87
C THR A 563 20.60 19.07 24.36
N ASN A 564 21.20 18.20 25.20
CA ASN A 564 21.00 18.16 26.66
C ASN A 564 19.52 18.11 27.08
N GLY A 565 18.67 17.46 26.28
CA GLY A 565 17.25 17.31 26.56
C GLY A 565 16.36 18.40 25.98
N VAL A 566 16.91 19.45 25.36
CA VAL A 566 16.12 20.48 24.67
C VAL A 566 15.49 19.88 23.40
N PRO A 567 14.15 19.92 23.23
CA PRO A 567 13.48 19.45 22.03
C PRO A 567 14.01 20.17 20.79
N THR A 568 14.64 19.43 19.88
CA THR A 568 15.30 19.99 18.70
C THR A 568 14.83 19.33 17.41
N LEU A 569 14.33 20.14 16.48
CA LEU A 569 13.97 19.76 15.12
C LEU A 569 15.07 20.18 14.15
N ALA A 570 15.59 19.25 13.37
CA ALA A 570 16.48 19.52 12.24
C ALA A 570 15.69 19.41 10.92
N LEU A 571 15.45 20.56 10.27
CA LEU A 571 14.95 20.65 8.91
C LEU A 571 16.15 20.60 7.97
N ILE A 572 16.27 19.51 7.21
CA ILE A 572 17.48 19.20 6.45
C ILE A 572 17.19 19.25 4.96
N GLU A 573 17.80 20.20 4.26
CA GLU A 573 17.84 20.23 2.81
C GLU A 573 18.78 19.14 2.30
N LEU A 574 18.26 18.26 1.45
CA LEU A 574 19.07 17.31 0.71
C LEU A 574 19.26 17.76 -0.73
N PRO A 575 20.42 17.45 -1.33
CA PRO A 575 20.59 17.57 -2.77
C PRO A 575 19.56 16.74 -3.52
N HIS A 576 19.19 17.19 -4.71
CA HIS A 576 18.28 16.47 -5.62
C HIS A 576 18.98 15.30 -6.30
N PHE A 577 19.11 14.19 -5.57
CA PHE A 577 19.81 13.01 -6.08
C PHE A 577 19.04 12.23 -7.18
N GLN A 578 17.83 12.67 -7.56
CA GLN A 578 16.97 12.00 -8.55
C GLN A 578 16.98 12.65 -9.94
N ASP A 579 17.93 13.55 -10.23
CA ASP A 579 18.07 14.19 -11.54
C ASP A 579 18.02 13.17 -12.70
N THR A 580 17.09 13.41 -13.63
CA THR A 580 16.81 12.56 -14.79
C THR A 580 17.89 12.64 -15.86
N ARG A 581 18.65 13.75 -15.93
CA ARG A 581 19.80 13.91 -16.84
C ARG A 581 20.96 12.98 -16.46
N GLU A 582 21.01 12.53 -15.21
CA GLU A 582 21.94 11.51 -14.73
C GLU A 582 21.27 10.14 -14.57
N ARG A 583 20.51 9.70 -15.58
CA ARG A 583 19.80 8.41 -15.62
C ARG A 583 20.68 7.20 -15.25
N GLN A 584 21.99 7.27 -15.52
CA GLN A 584 22.98 6.25 -15.14
C GLN A 584 23.30 6.23 -13.63
N ARG A 585 23.13 7.34 -12.91
CA ARG A 585 23.42 7.45 -11.47
C ARG A 585 22.28 7.07 -10.55
N ARG A 586 21.03 6.90 -11.02
CA ARG A 586 19.90 6.47 -10.15
C ARG A 586 20.20 5.18 -9.34
N TYR A 587 20.92 4.23 -9.93
CA TYR A 587 21.38 3.02 -9.23
C TYR A 587 22.54 3.26 -8.27
N GLN A 588 23.36 4.29 -8.51
CA GLN A 588 24.46 4.71 -7.64
C GLN A 588 23.94 5.55 -6.45
N VAL A 589 22.91 6.35 -6.67
CA VAL A 589 22.25 7.21 -5.69
C VAL A 589 21.58 6.38 -4.58
N GLY A 590 20.84 5.33 -4.92
CA GLY A 590 20.07 4.55 -3.93
C GLY A 590 20.93 3.85 -2.86
N SER A 591 22.16 3.46 -3.19
CA SER A 591 23.11 2.91 -2.21
C SER A 591 23.89 3.97 -1.43
N ARG A 592 23.92 5.22 -1.93
CA ARG A 592 24.75 6.31 -1.42
C ARG A 592 23.93 7.44 -0.76
N ASP A 593 22.62 7.28 -0.68
CA ASP A 593 21.71 8.25 -0.03
C ASP A 593 22.09 8.42 1.46
N PRO A 594 22.48 9.63 1.90
CA PRO A 594 22.89 9.88 3.28
C PRO A 594 21.72 10.00 4.26
N LYS A 595 20.44 9.98 3.82
CA LYS A 595 19.25 10.14 4.68
C LYS A 595 19.27 9.31 5.94
N ARG A 596 19.64 8.02 5.82
CA ARG A 596 19.69 7.11 6.97
C ARG A 596 20.80 7.49 7.94
N ALA A 597 21.97 7.86 7.42
CA ALA A 597 23.12 8.27 8.23
C ALA A 597 22.84 9.59 8.95
N LEU A 598 22.27 10.56 8.24
CA LEU A 598 21.82 11.84 8.79
C LEU A 598 20.80 11.62 9.90
N ARG A 599 19.73 10.85 9.65
CA ARG A 599 18.72 10.57 10.66
C ARG A 599 19.30 9.86 11.88
N LEU A 600 20.18 8.87 11.70
CA LEU A 600 20.81 8.16 12.82
C LEU A 600 21.76 9.06 13.63
N GLY A 601 22.68 9.77 12.98
CA GLY A 601 23.64 10.65 13.65
C GLY A 601 22.97 11.83 14.36
N MET A 602 21.98 12.45 13.71
CA MET A 602 21.17 13.52 14.32
C MET A 602 20.37 13.00 15.52
N ALA A 603 19.78 11.81 15.43
CA ALA A 603 19.04 11.22 16.55
C ALA A 603 19.95 10.86 17.73
N GLN A 604 21.16 10.36 17.47
CA GLN A 604 22.19 10.13 18.49
C GLN A 604 22.58 11.44 19.20
N ALA A 605 22.63 12.55 18.46
CA ALA A 605 22.84 13.89 19.00
C ALA A 605 21.58 14.54 19.61
N GLY A 606 20.43 13.84 19.63
CA GLY A 606 19.19 14.31 20.28
C GLY A 606 18.22 15.11 19.39
N ARG A 607 18.32 15.00 18.06
CA ARG A 607 17.55 15.79 17.09
C ARG A 607 16.58 14.95 16.27
N VAL A 608 15.34 15.41 16.15
CA VAL A 608 14.36 14.84 15.22
C VAL A 608 14.58 15.44 13.84
N THR A 609 14.51 14.66 12.77
CA THR A 609 14.89 15.10 11.41
C THR A 609 13.71 15.07 10.46
N LYS A 610 13.50 16.16 9.72
CA LYS A 610 12.63 16.19 8.55
C LYS A 610 13.40 16.69 7.34
N PHE A 611 13.39 15.89 6.28
CA PHE A 611 14.05 16.21 5.02
C PHE A 611 13.14 17.00 4.08
N THR A 612 13.75 17.94 3.37
CA THR A 612 13.19 18.65 2.22
C THR A 612 14.21 18.68 1.08
N GLN A 613 13.82 19.23 -0.07
CA GLN A 613 14.71 19.43 -1.21
C GLN A 613 14.53 20.85 -1.75
N GLY A 614 15.65 21.49 -2.13
CA GLY A 614 15.68 22.85 -2.69
C GLY A 614 15.11 22.95 -4.10
N SER A 615 15.50 23.96 -4.87
CA SER A 615 15.15 24.07 -6.29
C SER A 615 15.89 23.01 -7.12
N PHE A 616 15.27 22.55 -8.22
CA PHE A 616 15.88 21.61 -9.17
C PHE A 616 16.97 22.32 -10.01
N HIS A 617 16.68 22.53 -11.28
CA HIS A 617 17.37 23.39 -12.24
C HIS A 617 16.29 24.21 -12.96
N ALA A 618 16.64 25.39 -13.48
CA ALA A 618 15.67 26.31 -14.09
C ALA A 618 14.65 25.62 -15.01
N ASP A 619 15.11 24.79 -15.95
CA ASP A 619 14.23 24.07 -16.89
C ASP A 619 13.27 23.08 -16.21
N GLN A 620 13.76 22.31 -15.22
CA GLN A 620 12.98 21.27 -14.55
C GLN A 620 12.02 21.86 -13.50
N ASP A 621 12.46 22.89 -12.78
CA ASP A 621 11.62 23.68 -11.90
C ASP A 621 10.47 24.29 -12.71
N GLN A 622 10.77 24.92 -13.86
CA GLN A 622 9.77 25.52 -14.73
C GLN A 622 8.79 24.48 -15.29
N LYS A 623 9.28 23.30 -15.64
CA LYS A 623 8.44 22.17 -16.08
C LYS A 623 7.51 21.67 -14.99
N ASN A 624 8.04 21.40 -13.79
CA ASN A 624 7.25 20.94 -12.64
C ASN A 624 6.23 22.00 -12.20
N ALA A 625 6.64 23.26 -12.19
CA ALA A 625 5.79 24.40 -11.91
C ALA A 625 4.66 24.52 -12.95
N GLY A 626 4.96 24.40 -14.25
CA GLY A 626 3.97 24.38 -15.32
C GLY A 626 2.94 23.26 -15.17
N ARG A 627 3.37 22.05 -14.79
CA ARG A 627 2.51 20.88 -14.52
C ARG A 627 1.55 21.13 -13.36
N SER A 628 2.04 21.76 -12.29
CA SER A 628 1.25 22.12 -11.12
C SER A 628 0.50 23.45 -11.26
N ARG A 629 0.63 24.14 -12.40
CA ARG A 629 0.10 25.49 -12.67
C ARG A 629 0.53 26.52 -11.62
N MET A 630 1.77 26.40 -11.17
CA MET A 630 2.45 27.24 -10.19
C MET A 630 3.69 27.85 -10.83
N THR A 631 4.31 28.82 -10.16
CA THR A 631 5.67 29.28 -10.42
C THR A 631 6.69 28.41 -9.66
N PRO A 632 7.97 28.36 -10.09
CA PRO A 632 9.03 27.68 -9.34
C PRO A 632 9.10 28.06 -7.85
N ASP A 633 8.95 29.35 -7.55
CA ASP A 633 8.98 29.88 -6.19
C ASP A 633 7.77 29.43 -5.37
N GLU A 634 6.58 29.42 -5.96
CA GLU A 634 5.37 28.87 -5.31
C GLU A 634 5.52 27.38 -5.01
N LEU A 635 6.12 26.62 -5.93
CA LEU A 635 6.35 25.19 -5.74
C LEU A 635 7.41 24.93 -4.64
N LEU A 636 8.49 25.72 -4.59
CA LEU A 636 9.47 25.66 -3.51
C LEU A 636 8.82 26.00 -2.16
N ARG A 637 7.98 27.06 -2.12
CA ARG A 637 7.22 27.45 -0.94
C ARG A 637 6.33 26.33 -0.44
N GLU A 638 5.53 25.70 -1.30
CA GLU A 638 4.67 24.59 -0.92
C GLU A 638 5.48 23.41 -0.33
N ARG A 639 6.63 23.07 -0.92
CA ARG A 639 7.53 22.03 -0.38
C ARG A 639 8.05 22.38 1.01
N CYS A 640 8.51 23.61 1.21
CA CYS A 640 9.04 24.09 2.49
C CYS A 640 7.95 24.20 3.56
N GLU A 641 6.76 24.73 3.24
CA GLU A 641 5.61 24.76 4.14
C GLU A 641 5.25 23.33 4.58
N ASN A 642 5.12 22.39 3.64
CA ASN A 642 4.85 20.99 3.96
C ASN A 642 5.96 20.34 4.81
N ALA A 643 7.23 20.70 4.59
CA ALA A 643 8.34 20.22 5.41
C ALA A 643 8.28 20.76 6.85
N VAL A 644 7.96 22.05 7.03
CA VAL A 644 7.75 22.66 8.35
C VAL A 644 6.59 22.00 9.08
N LEU A 645 5.43 21.89 8.42
CA LEU A 645 4.22 21.29 8.99
C LEU A 645 4.49 19.85 9.46
N GLU A 646 5.08 19.02 8.60
CA GLU A 646 5.45 17.65 8.94
C GLU A 646 6.54 17.57 10.02
N GLY A 647 7.48 18.53 10.07
CA GLY A 647 8.50 18.64 11.11
C GLY A 647 7.90 18.95 12.47
N LEU A 648 6.98 19.93 12.56
CA LEU A 648 6.23 20.23 13.77
C LEU A 648 5.39 19.01 14.23
N ARG A 649 4.78 18.28 13.29
CA ARG A 649 4.07 17.03 13.59
C ARG A 649 4.97 16.00 14.26
N GLN A 650 6.19 15.87 13.77
CA GLN A 650 7.20 14.95 14.29
C GLN A 650 7.68 15.38 15.69
N MET A 651 7.68 16.68 15.99
CA MET A 651 7.95 17.15 17.33
C MET A 651 6.84 16.82 18.34
N GLY A 652 5.66 16.42 17.86
CA GLY A 652 4.47 16.18 18.68
C GLY A 652 3.59 17.42 18.86
N TYR A 653 3.78 18.46 18.04
CA TYR A 653 2.95 19.66 18.07
C TYR A 653 1.49 19.31 17.78
N LEU A 654 0.59 19.71 18.68
CA LEU A 654 -0.84 19.70 18.45
C LEU A 654 -1.38 21.11 18.74
N PRO A 655 -1.95 21.81 17.74
CA PRO A 655 -2.29 23.24 17.86
C PRO A 655 -3.50 23.52 18.77
N GLY A 656 -4.15 22.49 19.31
CA GLY A 656 -5.26 22.63 20.25
C GLY A 656 -5.95 21.29 20.55
N ALA A 657 -6.89 21.34 21.49
CA ALA A 657 -7.72 20.20 21.87
C ALA A 657 -8.47 19.60 20.66
N ILE A 658 -8.40 18.28 20.50
CA ILE A 658 -9.12 17.55 19.45
C ILE A 658 -10.52 17.22 19.96
N LYS A 659 -11.49 18.10 19.71
CA LYS A 659 -12.90 17.83 20.00
C LYS A 659 -13.58 17.14 18.82
N VAL A 660 -14.37 16.12 19.11
CA VAL A 660 -15.30 15.52 18.14
C VAL A 660 -16.69 16.04 18.50
N THR A 661 -17.35 16.70 17.55
CA THR A 661 -18.72 17.17 17.78
C THR A 661 -19.64 15.95 17.70
N SER A 662 -20.27 15.62 18.83
CA SER A 662 -21.36 14.67 18.89
C SER A 662 -22.59 15.20 18.17
N ILE A 663 -23.43 14.30 17.70
CA ILE A 663 -24.72 14.62 17.11
C ILE A 663 -25.71 14.79 18.26
N GLU A 664 -26.77 15.56 18.05
CA GLU A 664 -27.87 15.64 19.01
C GLU A 664 -28.34 14.24 19.42
N GLY A 665 -28.25 13.94 20.73
CA GLY A 665 -28.65 12.67 21.31
C GLY A 665 -27.61 11.55 21.33
N GLN A 666 -26.42 11.73 20.74
CA GLN A 666 -25.35 10.70 20.72
C GLN A 666 -24.01 11.30 21.21
N SER A 667 -23.82 11.43 22.52
CA SER A 667 -22.64 12.11 23.10
C SER A 667 -21.41 11.22 23.16
N LEU A 668 -20.27 11.75 22.71
CA LEU A 668 -18.94 11.22 23.01
C LEU A 668 -18.44 11.82 24.33
N PRO A 669 -17.54 11.13 25.08
CA PRO A 669 -16.95 11.72 26.28
C PRO A 669 -16.28 13.08 25.99
N ASN A 670 -16.54 14.08 26.85
CA ASN A 670 -15.97 15.43 26.70
C ASN A 670 -14.44 15.45 26.74
N ARG A 671 -13.84 14.53 27.51
CA ARG A 671 -12.41 14.27 27.59
C ARG A 671 -12.20 12.77 27.49
N MET A 672 -11.29 12.35 26.62
CA MET A 672 -10.92 10.96 26.42
C MET A 672 -9.47 10.88 25.96
N VAL A 673 -8.91 9.68 26.12
CA VAL A 673 -7.58 9.32 25.68
C VAL A 673 -7.71 8.46 24.44
N VAL A 674 -7.06 8.87 23.36
CA VAL A 674 -7.10 8.14 22.09
C VAL A 674 -5.72 7.55 21.84
N ALA A 675 -5.67 6.23 21.66
CA ALA A 675 -4.43 5.51 21.45
C ALA A 675 -4.44 4.72 20.14
N GLY A 676 -3.36 4.83 19.36
CA GLY A 676 -3.12 4.05 18.15
C GLY A 676 -2.07 2.97 18.41
N VAL A 677 -2.44 1.70 18.24
CA VAL A 677 -1.52 0.56 18.45
C VAL A 677 -0.98 0.10 17.11
N ARG A 678 0.35 0.03 16.99
CA ARG A 678 1.02 -0.44 15.78
C ARG A 678 2.22 -1.31 16.12
N MET A 679 2.45 -2.30 15.29
CA MET A 679 3.67 -3.08 15.23
C MET A 679 4.65 -2.43 14.26
N LEU A 680 5.74 -1.87 14.78
CA LEU A 680 6.86 -1.43 13.96
C LEU A 680 7.67 -2.64 13.54
N ARG A 681 8.14 -2.62 12.30
CA ARG A 681 8.96 -3.69 11.75
C ARG A 681 10.42 -3.26 11.73
N LEU A 682 11.25 -3.89 12.55
CA LEU A 682 12.68 -3.57 12.64
C LEU A 682 13.53 -4.31 11.59
N THR A 683 13.03 -5.36 10.97
CA THR A 683 13.75 -6.20 9.99
C THR A 683 13.02 -6.20 8.64
N ARG A 684 13.69 -6.45 7.50
CA ARG A 684 13.00 -6.45 6.18
C ARG A 684 12.08 -7.65 5.96
N LYS A 685 11.20 -7.58 4.94
CA LYS A 685 10.24 -8.64 4.54
C LYS A 685 10.84 -10.05 4.39
N ARG A 686 12.10 -10.15 3.96
CA ARG A 686 12.76 -11.38 3.52
C ARG A 686 13.85 -11.91 4.46
N THR A 687 14.01 -11.35 5.66
CA THR A 687 14.97 -11.87 6.64
C THR A 687 14.39 -13.06 7.39
N ASP A 688 15.25 -14.00 7.77
CA ASP A 688 14.84 -15.19 8.50
C ASP A 688 14.40 -14.91 9.94
N THR A 689 14.90 -13.82 10.53
CA THR A 689 14.43 -13.32 11.82
C THR A 689 13.55 -12.10 11.57
N ARG A 690 12.27 -12.20 11.97
CA ARG A 690 11.30 -11.11 11.88
C ARG A 690 11.12 -10.51 13.25
N ILE A 691 11.59 -9.29 13.41
CA ILE A 691 11.61 -8.59 14.68
C ILE A 691 10.70 -7.37 14.61
N TYR A 692 9.89 -7.29 15.64
CA TYR A 692 8.71 -6.46 15.72
C TYR A 692 8.69 -5.75 17.07
N LEU A 693 8.33 -4.47 17.07
CA LEU A 693 8.26 -3.64 18.26
C LEU A 693 6.86 -3.05 18.36
N PRO A 694 6.01 -3.44 19.32
CA PRO A 694 4.75 -2.75 19.55
C PRO A 694 5.03 -1.32 19.97
N VAL A 695 4.29 -0.37 19.41
CA VAL A 695 4.26 1.01 19.87
C VAL A 695 2.83 1.46 20.03
N VAL A 696 2.61 2.34 21.00
CA VAL A 696 1.30 2.95 21.23
C VAL A 696 1.46 4.45 21.24
N THR A 697 0.90 5.14 20.24
CA THR A 697 0.84 6.61 20.23
C THR A 697 -0.44 7.06 20.90
N VAL A 698 -0.37 8.11 21.71
CA VAL A 698 -1.44 8.55 22.60
C VAL A 698 -1.62 10.06 22.50
N PHE A 699 -2.87 10.53 22.50
CA PHE A 699 -3.20 11.92 22.76
C PHE A 699 -4.46 12.04 23.63
N ASP A 700 -4.59 13.14 24.39
CA ASP A 700 -5.76 13.47 25.19
C ASP A 700 -6.60 14.49 24.42
N THR A 701 -7.90 14.24 24.21
CA THR A 701 -8.76 15.14 23.41
C THR A 701 -8.90 16.53 24.01
N SER A 702 -8.59 16.72 25.29
CA SER A 702 -8.68 17.98 26.01
C SER A 702 -7.35 18.72 26.17
N ARG A 703 -6.21 18.07 25.86
CA ARG A 703 -4.88 18.64 26.07
C ARG A 703 -4.06 18.64 24.77
N PRO A 704 -3.28 19.70 24.52
CA PRO A 704 -2.29 19.67 23.44
C PRO A 704 -1.17 18.66 23.77
N GLY A 705 -0.52 18.14 22.73
CA GLY A 705 0.58 17.20 22.84
C GLY A 705 0.26 15.80 22.33
N VAL A 706 1.32 15.14 21.86
CA VAL A 706 1.30 13.74 21.42
C VAL A 706 2.37 13.00 22.18
N TYR A 707 2.02 11.81 22.65
CA TYR A 707 2.89 10.93 23.42
C TYR A 707 3.02 9.58 22.74
N ALA A 708 4.03 8.81 23.12
CA ALA A 708 4.13 7.42 22.72
C ALA A 708 4.75 6.55 23.81
N TRP A 709 4.32 5.30 23.83
CA TRP A 709 4.88 4.24 24.63
C TRP A 709 5.70 3.28 23.76
N LEU A 710 6.82 2.83 24.33
CA LEU A 710 7.72 1.81 23.78
C LEU A 710 7.87 0.70 24.83
N PRO A 711 8.09 -0.56 24.42
CA PRO A 711 8.18 -1.69 25.33
C PRO A 711 9.59 -1.83 25.94
N ASP A 712 10.25 -0.71 26.26
CA ASP A 712 11.56 -0.67 26.92
C ASP A 712 11.42 -0.73 28.47
N GLU A 713 12.47 -0.37 29.20
CA GLU A 713 12.44 -0.34 30.68
C GLU A 713 11.63 0.85 31.23
N TYR A 714 11.35 1.85 30.41
CA TYR A 714 10.56 3.01 30.80
C TYR A 714 9.08 2.70 30.57
N ILE A 715 8.38 2.40 31.66
CA ILE A 715 7.02 1.87 31.67
C ILE A 715 5.99 2.89 31.15
N ASN A 716 6.22 4.18 31.37
CA ASN A 716 5.26 5.25 31.04
C ASN A 716 5.34 5.71 29.59
N VAL A 717 4.42 6.58 29.17
CA VAL A 717 4.55 7.30 27.90
C VAL A 717 5.60 8.42 27.98
N ARG A 718 6.15 8.80 26.83
CA ARG A 718 7.01 9.98 26.69
C ARG A 718 6.54 10.87 25.54
N PRO A 719 6.95 12.16 25.49
CA PRO A 719 6.68 13.01 24.34
C PRO A 719 7.04 12.32 23.01
N PHE A 720 6.24 12.53 21.98
CA PHE A 720 6.36 11.78 20.72
C PHE A 720 7.76 11.87 20.09
N HIS A 721 8.39 13.05 20.15
CA HIS A 721 9.76 13.25 19.64
C HIS A 721 10.79 12.42 20.43
N GLU A 722 10.67 12.34 21.75
CA GLU A 722 11.55 11.52 22.58
C GLU A 722 11.39 10.04 22.29
N ALA A 723 10.17 9.57 22.02
CA ALA A 723 9.93 8.18 21.65
C ALA A 723 10.62 7.82 20.32
N MET A 724 10.56 8.71 19.32
CA MET A 724 11.29 8.50 18.06
C MET A 724 12.81 8.44 18.28
N LEU A 725 13.36 9.31 19.12
CA LEU A 725 14.78 9.27 19.47
C LEU A 725 15.15 8.01 20.24
N ALA A 726 14.31 7.58 21.19
CA ALA A 726 14.52 6.38 21.99
C ALA A 726 14.52 5.10 21.15
N ILE A 727 13.69 5.01 20.10
CA ILE A 727 13.75 3.90 19.14
C ILE A 727 15.17 3.71 18.61
N THR A 728 15.90 4.80 18.33
CA THR A 728 17.26 4.69 17.76
C THR A 728 18.31 4.14 18.73
N ARG A 729 17.97 3.99 20.01
CA ARG A 729 18.88 3.56 21.08
C ARG A 729 18.74 2.08 21.44
N PHE A 730 17.75 1.37 20.89
CA PHE A 730 17.60 -0.08 21.12
C PHE A 730 18.82 -0.84 20.59
N LYS A 731 19.33 -1.78 21.41
CA LYS A 731 20.46 -2.67 21.07
C LYS A 731 19.99 -4.09 20.78
N ASP A 732 20.86 -4.92 20.18
CA ASP A 732 20.65 -6.34 19.86
C ASP A 732 19.99 -7.09 21.01
N ARG A 733 20.55 -6.97 22.22
CA ARG A 733 20.05 -7.64 23.43
C ARG A 733 18.66 -7.17 23.86
N ASP A 734 18.32 -5.90 23.60
CA ASP A 734 17.05 -5.32 24.02
C ASP A 734 15.95 -5.92 23.14
N VAL A 735 16.23 -6.10 21.85
CA VAL A 735 15.24 -6.62 20.89
C VAL A 735 15.25 -8.14 20.75
N ALA A 736 16.39 -8.82 20.90
CA ALA A 736 16.49 -10.28 20.89
C ALA A 736 15.84 -10.93 22.13
N ARG A 737 15.72 -10.20 23.25
CA ARG A 737 14.98 -10.64 24.45
C ARG A 737 13.47 -10.64 24.25
N PHE A 738 12.96 -9.98 23.21
CA PHE A 738 11.53 -9.84 22.97
C PHE A 738 10.95 -11.07 22.26
N GLN A 739 10.66 -12.11 23.02
CA GLN A 739 9.73 -13.15 22.58
C GLN A 739 8.35 -12.52 22.38
N GLN A 740 7.65 -12.87 21.29
CA GLN A 740 6.38 -12.24 20.89
C GLN A 740 5.36 -12.22 22.04
N ASP A 741 5.27 -13.32 22.81
CA ASP A 741 4.37 -13.43 23.95
C ASP A 741 4.69 -12.44 25.07
N ALA A 742 5.97 -12.24 25.40
CA ALA A 742 6.39 -11.29 26.43
C ALA A 742 6.05 -9.84 26.04
N MET A 743 6.16 -9.50 24.75
CA MET A 743 5.73 -8.19 24.24
C MET A 743 4.22 -8.02 24.30
N LEU A 744 3.46 -9.07 24.03
CA LEU A 744 2.01 -9.03 24.14
C LEU A 744 1.57 -8.84 25.59
N VAL A 745 2.24 -9.48 26.56
CA VAL A 745 2.03 -9.25 28.00
C VAL A 745 2.28 -7.79 28.37
N ARG A 746 3.39 -7.19 27.92
CA ARG A 746 3.70 -5.78 28.21
C ARG A 746 2.68 -4.83 27.58
N LEU A 747 2.26 -5.08 26.34
CA LEU A 747 1.21 -4.30 25.69
C LEU A 747 -0.12 -4.41 26.44
N GLU A 748 -0.50 -5.63 26.84
CA GLU A 748 -1.70 -5.90 27.64
C GLU A 748 -1.66 -5.12 28.97
N GLN A 749 -0.54 -5.16 29.69
CA GLN A 749 -0.35 -4.41 30.94
C GLN A 749 -0.40 -2.90 30.70
N PHE A 750 0.24 -2.40 29.64
CA PHE A 750 0.23 -0.96 29.32
C PHE A 750 -1.20 -0.48 29.02
N LEU A 751 -1.92 -1.20 28.15
CA LEU A 751 -3.26 -0.81 27.71
C LEU A 751 -4.31 -0.88 28.82
N THR A 752 -4.23 -1.90 29.68
CA THR A 752 -5.26 -2.14 30.72
C THR A 752 -4.93 -1.48 32.07
N LYS A 753 -3.68 -1.03 32.29
CA LYS A 753 -3.27 -0.46 33.58
C LYS A 753 -2.54 0.88 33.43
N THR A 754 -1.38 0.89 32.79
CA THR A 754 -0.52 2.09 32.78
C THR A 754 -1.14 3.28 32.04
N LEU A 755 -1.75 3.04 30.88
CA LEU A 755 -2.38 4.07 30.07
C LEU A 755 -3.52 4.79 30.83
N PRO A 756 -4.50 4.10 31.42
CA PRO A 756 -5.56 4.76 32.18
C PRO A 756 -5.05 5.43 33.47
N GLU A 757 -4.09 4.83 34.19
CA GLU A 757 -3.44 5.45 35.36
C GLU A 757 -2.76 6.79 35.00
N THR A 758 -2.20 6.89 33.79
CA THR A 758 -1.45 8.09 33.35
C THR A 758 -2.36 9.22 32.87
N PHE A 759 -3.42 8.93 32.12
CA PHE A 759 -4.20 9.97 31.43
C PHE A 759 -5.67 10.09 31.88
N GLY A 760 -6.23 9.08 32.54
CA GLY A 760 -7.63 9.04 32.97
C GLY A 760 -8.39 7.82 32.45
N SER A 761 -9.65 7.71 32.84
CA SER A 761 -10.43 6.47 32.72
C SER A 761 -11.17 6.27 31.39
N ASP A 762 -11.39 7.30 30.55
CA ASP A 762 -12.05 7.12 29.24
C ASP A 762 -11.00 6.92 28.14
N VAL A 763 -10.82 5.68 27.69
CA VAL A 763 -9.78 5.29 26.72
C VAL A 763 -10.39 4.64 25.49
N VAL A 764 -9.96 5.05 24.29
CA VAL A 764 -10.29 4.39 23.03
C VAL A 764 -9.03 3.93 22.31
N ILE A 765 -8.99 2.64 21.96
CA ILE A 765 -7.87 2.01 21.27
C ILE A 765 -8.24 1.81 19.79
N LEU A 766 -7.40 2.36 18.91
CA LEU A 766 -7.47 2.16 17.47
C LEU A 766 -6.41 1.15 17.05
N VAL A 767 -6.81 0.15 16.27
CA VAL A 767 -5.89 -0.90 15.82
C VAL A 767 -6.14 -1.28 14.36
N GLU A 768 -5.08 -1.36 13.55
CA GLU A 768 -5.16 -1.87 12.18
C GLU A 768 -5.02 -3.41 12.18
N ALA A 769 -6.06 -4.10 11.69
CA ALA A 769 -6.10 -5.56 11.66
C ALA A 769 -4.94 -6.16 10.85
N GLN A 770 -4.63 -5.61 9.67
CA GLN A 770 -3.52 -6.09 8.83
C GLN A 770 -2.16 -6.04 9.53
N ASN A 771 -1.97 -5.06 10.42
CA ASN A 771 -0.71 -4.85 11.12
C ASN A 771 -0.61 -5.69 12.41
N MET A 772 -1.70 -5.80 13.17
CA MET A 772 -1.64 -6.32 14.54
C MET A 772 -2.18 -7.74 14.74
N ARG A 773 -3.06 -8.28 13.87
CA ARG A 773 -3.84 -9.51 14.18
C ARG A 773 -3.01 -10.79 14.40
N TRP A 774 -1.78 -10.81 13.88
CA TRP A 774 -0.86 -11.93 14.09
C TRP A 774 -0.20 -11.88 15.46
N PHE A 775 0.07 -10.67 15.96
CA PHE A 775 0.68 -10.44 17.28
C PHE A 775 -0.36 -10.38 18.39
N TRP A 776 -1.56 -9.85 18.09
CA TRP A 776 -2.72 -9.81 18.97
C TRP A 776 -3.83 -10.70 18.37
N PRO A 777 -3.79 -12.03 18.56
CA PRO A 777 -4.78 -12.94 17.99
C PRO A 777 -6.24 -12.59 18.30
N GLY A 778 -6.52 -12.01 19.48
CA GLY A 778 -7.88 -11.65 19.87
C GLY A 778 -8.56 -10.55 19.05
N ILE A 779 -7.89 -9.90 18.09
CA ILE A 779 -8.55 -8.99 17.13
C ILE A 779 -8.88 -9.65 15.78
N GLN A 780 -8.59 -10.95 15.62
CA GLN A 780 -8.99 -11.72 14.45
C GLN A 780 -10.52 -11.91 14.41
N ASN A 781 -11.10 -12.02 13.21
CA ASN A 781 -12.56 -12.05 13.03
C ASN A 781 -13.28 -13.07 13.92
N GLY A 782 -12.79 -14.32 14.00
CA GLY A 782 -13.41 -15.38 14.82
C GLY A 782 -13.05 -15.36 16.31
N GLU A 783 -12.06 -14.55 16.70
CA GLU A 783 -11.56 -14.51 18.08
C GLU A 783 -12.01 -13.27 18.85
N ILE A 784 -12.39 -12.21 18.13
CA ILE A 784 -12.82 -10.94 18.71
C ILE A 784 -14.13 -11.11 19.48
N VAL A 785 -14.16 -10.50 20.65
CA VAL A 785 -15.28 -10.61 21.60
C VAL A 785 -15.96 -9.26 21.68
N GLN A 786 -17.26 -9.25 21.41
CA GLN A 786 -18.07 -8.04 21.51
C GLN A 786 -18.08 -7.56 22.98
N ASP A 787 -17.76 -6.28 23.18
CA ASP A 787 -17.72 -5.64 24.51
C ASP A 787 -16.82 -6.39 25.52
N GLY A 788 -15.74 -6.99 25.01
CA GLY A 788 -14.72 -7.67 25.81
C GLY A 788 -13.33 -7.57 25.20
N LEU A 789 -12.32 -7.82 26.02
CA LEU A 789 -10.92 -7.83 25.65
C LEU A 789 -10.33 -9.23 25.71
N ARG A 790 -9.74 -9.66 24.60
CA ARG A 790 -8.98 -10.91 24.51
C ARG A 790 -7.65 -10.60 23.85
N PHE A 791 -6.53 -10.99 24.46
CA PHE A 791 -5.20 -10.84 23.84
C PHE A 791 -4.74 -12.12 23.15
N ARG A 792 -5.01 -13.29 23.75
CA ARG A 792 -4.53 -14.60 23.28
C ARG A 792 -5.69 -15.48 22.82
N LYS A 793 -5.43 -16.37 21.86
CA LYS A 793 -6.41 -17.34 21.38
C LYS A 793 -6.84 -18.27 22.51
N GLY A 794 -8.14 -18.51 22.65
CA GLY A 794 -8.70 -19.42 23.66
C GLY A 794 -8.62 -18.93 25.11
N SER A 795 -8.02 -17.78 25.40
CA SER A 795 -8.03 -17.22 26.76
C SER A 795 -9.42 -16.67 27.12
N THR A 796 -9.76 -16.70 28.41
CA THR A 796 -10.97 -16.07 28.94
C THR A 796 -10.96 -14.59 28.60
N PRO A 797 -11.99 -14.06 27.93
CA PRO A 797 -12.10 -12.63 27.66
C PRO A 797 -12.31 -11.86 28.96
N MET A 798 -11.68 -10.71 29.06
CA MET A 798 -11.95 -9.73 30.12
C MET A 798 -13.16 -8.90 29.72
N SER A 799 -14.23 -8.94 30.51
CA SER A 799 -15.39 -8.08 30.27
C SER A 799 -15.02 -6.62 30.54
N LEU A 800 -15.52 -5.70 29.70
CA LEU A 800 -15.28 -4.27 29.90
C LEU A 800 -15.80 -3.76 31.25
N VAL A 801 -16.85 -4.37 31.81
CA VAL A 801 -17.42 -3.95 33.11
C VAL A 801 -16.49 -4.26 34.30
N ASN A 802 -15.53 -5.16 34.10
CA ASN A 802 -14.55 -5.53 35.12
C ASN A 802 -13.26 -4.70 35.02
N LEU A 803 -13.15 -3.82 34.03
CA LEU A 803 -12.05 -2.87 33.95
C LEU A 803 -12.33 -1.70 34.88
N GLU A 804 -11.32 -1.25 35.62
CA GLU A 804 -11.41 -0.05 36.47
C GLU A 804 -11.64 1.24 35.67
N HIS A 805 -11.55 1.17 34.34
CA HIS A 805 -11.64 2.30 33.42
C HIS A 805 -12.55 1.98 32.23
N ARG A 806 -13.13 3.03 31.62
CA ARG A 806 -14.05 2.98 30.49
C ARG A 806 -13.29 2.82 29.17
N PHE A 807 -13.02 1.57 28.83
CA PHE A 807 -12.26 1.17 27.67
C PHE A 807 -13.15 0.96 26.42
N ARG A 808 -12.64 1.35 25.22
CA ARG A 808 -13.20 0.99 23.91
C ARG A 808 -12.13 0.43 22.97
N LEU A 809 -12.54 -0.47 22.07
CA LEU A 809 -11.70 -1.01 21.01
C LEU A 809 -12.36 -0.79 19.65
N ILE A 810 -11.65 -0.08 18.76
CA ILE A 810 -12.05 0.09 17.37
C ILE A 810 -11.00 -0.54 16.46
N ARG A 811 -11.41 -1.55 15.71
CA ARG A 811 -10.56 -2.24 14.74
C ARG A 811 -10.79 -1.68 13.35
N LEU A 812 -9.71 -1.41 12.64
CA LEU A 812 -9.72 -0.88 11.28
C LEU A 812 -9.18 -1.92 10.29
N ARG A 813 -9.76 -1.97 9.10
CA ARG A 813 -9.29 -2.82 8.00
C ARG A 813 -9.27 -2.04 6.68
N THR A 814 -8.10 -1.99 6.04
CA THR A 814 -7.88 -1.29 4.75
C THR A 814 -8.10 -2.23 3.57
N SER A 815 -7.98 -1.72 2.33
CA SER A 815 -8.02 -2.55 1.12
C SER A 815 -6.73 -3.32 0.85
N ASP A 816 -5.71 -3.22 1.72
CA ASP A 816 -4.50 -4.02 1.57
C ASP A 816 -4.88 -5.51 1.53
N ARG A 817 -4.22 -6.25 0.62
CA ARG A 817 -4.51 -7.66 0.30
C ARG A 817 -5.96 -7.94 -0.15
N SER A 818 -6.66 -6.94 -0.69
CA SER A 818 -8.05 -7.07 -1.15
C SER A 818 -9.03 -7.49 -0.04
N GLU A 819 -8.74 -7.09 1.21
CA GLU A 819 -9.57 -7.43 2.37
C GLU A 819 -10.87 -6.59 2.44
N THR A 820 -10.87 -5.37 1.92
CA THR A 820 -12.11 -4.61 1.63
C THR A 820 -12.40 -4.67 0.12
N PRO A 821 -13.68 -4.79 -0.29
CA PRO A 821 -14.01 -4.93 -1.69
C PRO A 821 -13.87 -3.58 -2.43
N ASN A 822 -13.79 -3.63 -3.76
CA ASN A 822 -14.06 -2.43 -4.55
C ASN A 822 -15.53 -2.02 -4.36
N TRP A 823 -15.87 -0.81 -4.81
CA TRP A 823 -17.23 -0.28 -4.73
C TRP A 823 -17.53 0.64 -5.91
N TYR A 824 -18.82 0.92 -6.12
CA TYR A 824 -19.34 1.95 -7.02
C TYR A 824 -20.58 2.65 -6.44
N THR A 825 -20.93 3.78 -7.01
CA THR A 825 -22.23 4.43 -6.76
C THR A 825 -23.21 3.93 -7.81
N PRO A 826 -24.37 3.37 -7.45
CA PRO A 826 -25.38 2.94 -8.43
C PRO A 826 -25.73 4.07 -9.41
N GLY A 827 -25.69 3.79 -10.72
CA GLY A 827 -25.91 4.77 -11.78
C GLY A 827 -24.76 5.77 -11.98
N ALA A 828 -23.53 5.41 -11.61
CA ALA A 828 -22.37 6.29 -11.72
C ALA A 828 -22.09 6.68 -13.18
N LYS A 829 -21.64 7.93 -13.38
CA LYS A 829 -21.26 8.46 -14.69
C LYS A 829 -19.76 8.78 -14.75
N PRO A 830 -19.12 8.71 -15.93
CA PRO A 830 -17.72 9.08 -16.08
C PRO A 830 -17.38 10.44 -15.46
N GLY A 831 -16.35 10.45 -14.61
CA GLY A 831 -15.80 11.68 -14.03
C GLY A 831 -16.70 12.43 -13.04
N LYS A 832 -17.92 11.94 -12.77
CA LYS A 832 -18.90 12.54 -11.87
C LYS A 832 -19.21 11.59 -10.71
N ASP A 833 -19.68 12.16 -9.60
CA ASP A 833 -20.48 11.48 -8.58
C ASP A 833 -19.86 10.22 -7.96
N TYR A 834 -18.77 10.37 -7.21
CA TYR A 834 -18.41 9.34 -6.23
C TYR A 834 -18.81 9.76 -4.82
N ALA A 835 -19.41 8.82 -4.09
CA ALA A 835 -19.85 9.05 -2.73
C ALA A 835 -18.65 9.15 -1.77
N SER A 836 -18.75 10.00 -0.75
CA SER A 836 -17.80 10.07 0.36
C SER A 836 -18.53 10.15 1.69
N GLY A 837 -17.88 9.76 2.78
CA GLY A 837 -18.47 9.76 4.13
C GLY A 837 -18.56 8.36 4.72
N LEU A 838 -19.48 8.19 5.66
CA LEU A 838 -19.67 6.97 6.44
C LEU A 838 -20.91 6.21 5.95
N PHE A 839 -20.77 4.90 5.78
CA PHE A 839 -21.81 4.00 5.31
C PHE A 839 -21.89 2.80 6.26
N ARG A 840 -23.10 2.34 6.56
CA ARG A 840 -23.36 1.20 7.42
C ARG A 840 -23.62 -0.04 6.58
N ASP A 841 -23.12 -1.16 7.07
CA ASP A 841 -23.48 -2.49 6.57
C ASP A 841 -24.71 -3.00 7.32
N SER A 842 -25.77 -3.34 6.60
CA SER A 842 -27.01 -3.84 7.22
C SER A 842 -26.88 -5.26 7.77
N GLU A 843 -25.90 -6.02 7.30
CA GLU A 843 -25.68 -7.42 7.73
C GLU A 843 -24.59 -7.55 8.79
N ALA A 844 -23.73 -6.54 8.96
CA ALA A 844 -22.62 -6.56 9.93
C ALA A 844 -22.84 -5.51 11.02
N GLU A 845 -23.24 -5.96 12.21
CA GLU A 845 -23.46 -5.08 13.36
C GLU A 845 -22.18 -4.29 13.71
N ARG A 846 -22.34 -3.02 14.10
CA ARG A 846 -21.26 -2.11 14.50
C ARG A 846 -20.12 -1.97 13.49
N THR A 847 -20.37 -2.33 12.24
CA THR A 847 -19.41 -2.27 11.14
C THR A 847 -19.80 -1.18 10.17
N PHE A 848 -18.86 -0.29 9.93
CA PHE A 848 -19.03 0.87 9.05
C PHE A 848 -17.92 0.90 8.01
N TYR A 849 -18.23 1.47 6.85
CA TYR A 849 -17.27 1.73 5.79
C TYR A 849 -17.13 3.23 5.59
N ASN A 850 -15.90 3.72 5.63
CA ASN A 850 -15.59 5.11 5.39
C ASN A 850 -14.85 5.31 4.06
N ILE A 851 -15.42 6.16 3.20
CA ILE A 851 -14.81 6.59 1.93
C ILE A 851 -14.32 8.03 2.08
N ALA A 852 -13.07 8.25 1.68
CA ALA A 852 -12.44 9.56 1.73
C ALA A 852 -13.13 10.59 0.81
N VAL A 853 -13.14 11.85 1.24
CA VAL A 853 -13.60 12.97 0.41
C VAL A 853 -12.66 13.16 -0.77
N LYS A 854 -13.21 13.67 -1.87
CA LYS A 854 -12.42 13.96 -3.07
C LYS A 854 -11.32 14.98 -2.82
N PRO A 855 -10.04 14.66 -3.12
CA PRO A 855 -8.97 15.62 -3.04
C PRO A 855 -9.24 16.85 -3.91
N LYS A 856 -8.86 18.03 -3.43
CA LYS A 856 -9.10 19.32 -4.13
C LYS A 856 -8.46 19.38 -5.53
N THR A 857 -7.48 18.51 -5.79
CA THR A 857 -6.68 18.42 -7.02
C THR A 857 -7.36 17.63 -8.16
N GLN A 858 -8.41 16.83 -7.91
CA GLN A 858 -9.05 15.99 -8.94
C GLN A 858 -10.22 16.66 -9.71
N GLY A 859 -10.07 17.92 -10.12
CA GLY A 859 -11.17 18.75 -10.64
C GLY A 859 -11.57 18.60 -12.13
N MET A 860 -10.96 17.69 -12.89
CA MET A 860 -11.20 17.59 -14.34
C MET A 860 -12.38 16.69 -14.68
N ALA A 861 -13.18 17.13 -15.67
CA ALA A 861 -14.17 16.27 -16.31
C ALA A 861 -13.43 15.14 -17.03
N ARG A 862 -14.00 13.93 -16.96
CA ARG A 862 -13.40 12.72 -17.55
C ARG A 862 -14.39 12.09 -18.51
N ARG A 863 -13.88 11.54 -19.61
CA ARG A 863 -14.69 10.88 -20.63
C ARG A 863 -15.07 9.46 -20.22
N GLY A 864 -14.25 8.79 -19.42
CA GLY A 864 -14.50 7.39 -19.07
C GLY A 864 -13.32 6.51 -19.46
N LYS A 865 -13.05 5.48 -18.65
CA LYS A 865 -11.94 4.55 -18.96
C LYS A 865 -12.18 3.75 -20.25
N GLN A 866 -13.44 3.63 -20.67
CA GLN A 866 -13.85 2.99 -21.92
C GLN A 866 -13.53 3.88 -23.15
N GLU A 867 -13.78 5.19 -23.05
CA GLU A 867 -13.57 6.13 -24.16
C GLU A 867 -12.14 6.69 -24.21
N SER A 868 -11.50 6.86 -23.06
CA SER A 868 -10.17 7.47 -22.94
C SER A 868 -9.26 6.66 -22.00
N PRO A 869 -8.67 5.56 -22.50
CA PRO A 869 -7.81 4.66 -21.72
C PRO A 869 -6.60 5.36 -21.06
N GLY A 870 -6.15 6.50 -21.57
CA GLY A 870 -5.12 7.34 -20.96
C GLY A 870 -5.48 7.92 -19.59
N GLU A 871 -6.77 8.08 -19.28
CA GLU A 871 -7.21 8.72 -18.03
C GLU A 871 -6.84 7.90 -16.78
N GLN A 872 -6.37 8.58 -15.73
CA GLN A 872 -6.02 7.96 -14.45
C GLN A 872 -7.14 8.07 -13.43
N TYR A 873 -7.54 6.97 -12.81
CA TYR A 873 -8.58 6.89 -11.78
C TYR A 873 -8.01 6.48 -10.43
N ALA A 874 -7.81 7.48 -9.56
CA ALA A 874 -7.56 7.24 -8.14
C ALA A 874 -8.88 7.35 -7.36
N ILE A 875 -9.64 6.24 -7.36
CA ILE A 875 -10.86 6.09 -6.55
C ILE A 875 -10.45 5.68 -5.13
N PRO A 876 -10.88 6.38 -4.08
CA PRO A 876 -10.55 6.01 -2.70
C PRO A 876 -11.02 4.60 -2.36
N SER A 877 -10.16 3.82 -1.72
CA SER A 877 -10.53 2.54 -1.12
C SER A 877 -11.43 2.74 0.10
N MET A 878 -12.24 1.73 0.43
CA MET A 878 -12.99 1.73 1.68
C MET A 878 -12.08 1.40 2.86
N LEU A 879 -12.26 2.13 3.97
CA LEU A 879 -11.78 1.73 5.29
C LEU A 879 -12.95 1.13 6.05
N GLU A 880 -12.82 -0.14 6.44
CA GLU A 880 -13.75 -0.75 7.39
C GLU A 880 -13.40 -0.31 8.81
N ILE A 881 -14.43 0.03 9.58
CA ILE A 881 -14.39 0.44 10.98
C ILE A 881 -15.33 -0.49 11.74
N LEU A 882 -14.77 -1.35 12.58
CA LEU A 882 -15.52 -2.20 13.50
C LEU A 882 -15.39 -1.64 14.91
N VAL A 883 -16.51 -1.22 15.51
CA VAL A 883 -16.57 -0.87 16.94
C VAL A 883 -16.73 -2.15 17.74
N ALA A 884 -15.59 -2.78 18.04
CA ALA A 884 -15.55 -4.12 18.62
C ALA A 884 -15.95 -4.15 20.10
N ALA A 885 -15.57 -3.11 20.85
CA ALA A 885 -15.88 -3.01 22.27
C ALA A 885 -16.23 -1.55 22.60
N GLN A 886 -17.40 -1.33 23.20
CA GLN A 886 -17.89 -0.02 23.61
C GLN A 886 -18.57 -0.09 24.98
N GLN A 887 -18.78 1.07 25.62
CA GLN A 887 -19.51 1.15 26.88
C GLN A 887 -21.04 1.08 26.63
N PRO A 888 -21.86 0.66 27.61
CA PRO A 888 -23.31 0.49 27.41
C PRO A 888 -24.06 1.76 26.96
N ASP A 889 -23.54 2.93 27.32
CA ASP A 889 -24.07 4.26 26.98
C ASP A 889 -23.43 4.86 25.72
N ASP A 890 -22.50 4.15 25.06
CA ASP A 890 -21.89 4.60 23.82
C ASP A 890 -22.78 4.32 22.59
N SER A 891 -22.58 5.13 21.54
CA SER A 891 -23.08 4.86 20.19
C SER A 891 -21.93 4.40 19.29
N ASP A 892 -22.12 3.26 18.61
CA ASP A 892 -21.20 2.72 17.61
C ASP A 892 -21.03 3.68 16.43
N GLU A 893 -22.12 4.30 15.99
CA GLU A 893 -22.14 5.29 14.92
C GLU A 893 -21.38 6.57 15.32
N ALA A 894 -21.49 7.04 16.57
CA ALA A 894 -20.71 8.17 17.07
C ALA A 894 -19.20 7.87 17.10
N TRP A 895 -18.79 6.66 17.49
CA TRP A 895 -17.39 6.23 17.44
C TRP A 895 -16.86 6.10 16.01
N ALA A 896 -17.67 5.60 15.09
CA ALA A 896 -17.32 5.56 13.68
C ALA A 896 -17.18 6.98 13.08
N LEU A 897 -18.01 7.93 13.51
CA LEU A 897 -17.87 9.35 13.17
C LEU A 897 -16.59 9.96 13.77
N ALA A 898 -16.21 9.59 15.00
CA ALA A 898 -14.96 10.03 15.60
C ALA A 898 -13.75 9.59 14.75
N VAL A 899 -13.73 8.34 14.29
CA VAL A 899 -12.70 7.84 13.37
C VAL A 899 -12.71 8.58 12.04
N HIS A 900 -13.89 8.85 11.46
CA HIS A 900 -14.01 9.69 10.27
C HIS A 900 -13.39 11.08 10.49
N THR A 901 -13.67 11.71 11.63
CA THR A 901 -13.14 13.02 11.97
C THR A 901 -11.62 12.97 12.14
N TRP A 902 -11.07 12.00 12.87
CA TRP A 902 -9.61 11.84 13.04
C TRP A 902 -8.85 11.51 11.74
N ARG A 903 -9.53 11.03 10.71
CA ARG A 903 -8.97 10.90 9.35
C ARG A 903 -9.00 12.21 8.56
N ARG A 904 -9.95 13.10 8.86
CA ARG A 904 -10.05 14.44 8.26
C ARG A 904 -9.12 15.46 8.90
N MET A 905 -8.69 15.23 10.15
CA MET A 905 -7.79 16.11 10.92
C MET A 905 -6.34 16.13 10.40
N GLY A 906 -6.12 15.98 9.10
CA GLY A 906 -4.83 16.18 8.45
C GLY A 906 -4.49 17.67 8.30
N TYR A 907 -4.49 18.46 9.38
CA TYR A 907 -4.15 19.90 9.36
C TYR A 907 -2.73 20.20 8.81
N LEU A 908 -1.94 19.15 8.56
CA LEU A 908 -0.59 19.18 8.01
C LEU A 908 -0.48 18.46 6.65
N ALA A 909 -1.60 18.01 6.07
CA ALA A 909 -1.73 17.32 4.78
C ALA A 909 -2.65 18.09 3.81
N GLY A 910 -2.63 19.43 3.87
CA GLY A 910 -3.42 20.29 2.95
C GLY A 910 -4.95 20.22 3.11
N GLY A 911 -5.43 19.57 4.17
CA GLY A 911 -6.85 19.32 4.42
C GLY A 911 -7.45 18.15 3.64
N ASP A 912 -6.63 17.25 3.09
CA ASP A 912 -7.08 15.99 2.50
C ASP A 912 -7.25 14.90 3.58
N MET A 913 -8.21 13.99 3.35
CA MET A 913 -8.50 12.90 4.28
C MET A 913 -7.50 11.76 4.12
N THR A 914 -6.93 11.31 5.24
CA THR A 914 -5.90 10.27 5.27
C THR A 914 -6.49 8.86 5.26
N LEU A 915 -5.66 7.84 4.95
CA LEU A 915 -6.11 6.44 4.95
C LEU A 915 -6.45 5.94 6.37
N LEU A 916 -5.57 6.18 7.34
CA LEU A 916 -5.74 5.83 8.74
C LEU A 916 -5.99 7.08 9.60
N PRO A 917 -6.69 6.99 10.74
CA PRO A 917 -6.87 8.11 11.67
C PRO A 917 -5.53 8.55 12.27
N ILE A 918 -5.47 9.81 12.73
CA ILE A 918 -4.21 10.48 13.12
C ILE A 918 -3.31 9.70 14.11
N PRO A 919 -3.79 8.97 15.14
CA PRO A 919 -2.91 8.20 16.02
C PRO A 919 -2.13 7.14 15.27
N LEU A 920 -2.80 6.35 14.44
CA LEU A 920 -2.15 5.30 13.67
C LEU A 920 -1.17 5.85 12.64
N GLN A 921 -1.40 7.07 12.13
CA GLN A 921 -0.42 7.76 11.29
C GLN A 921 0.82 8.22 12.05
N TRP A 922 0.67 8.74 13.27
CA TRP A 922 1.84 9.02 14.12
C TRP A 922 2.64 7.75 14.36
N ALA A 923 1.96 6.65 14.71
CA ALA A 923 2.60 5.36 14.91
C ALA A 923 3.32 4.88 13.64
N GLN A 924 2.69 4.98 12.46
CA GLN A 924 3.31 4.64 11.17
C GLN A 924 4.56 5.47 10.87
N LYS A 925 4.60 6.73 11.29
CA LYS A 925 5.76 7.59 11.01
C LYS A 925 6.98 7.23 11.86
N MET A 926 6.78 6.52 12.97
CA MET A 926 7.88 5.94 13.76
C MET A 926 8.63 4.84 12.99
N ASP A 927 8.03 4.23 11.94
CA ASP A 927 8.72 3.26 11.06
C ASP A 927 10.01 3.85 10.45
N ARG A 928 10.06 5.18 10.23
CA ARG A 928 11.26 5.89 9.73
C ARG A 928 12.45 5.85 10.70
N TYR A 929 12.18 5.83 12.00
CA TYR A 929 13.19 5.74 13.06
C TYR A 929 13.54 4.28 13.38
N ALA A 930 12.57 3.37 13.27
CA ALA A 930 12.81 1.93 13.32
C ALA A 930 13.70 1.46 12.15
N ALA A 931 13.47 1.97 10.94
CA ALA A 931 14.23 1.60 9.74
C ALA A 931 15.71 2.01 9.78
N VAL A 932 16.05 3.04 10.56
CA VAL A 932 17.46 3.44 10.75
C VAL A 932 18.15 2.63 11.83
N ILE A 933 17.49 1.75 12.59
CA ILE A 933 18.19 0.85 13.53
C ILE A 933 18.17 -0.63 13.16
N GLY A 934 17.17 -1.05 12.39
CA GLY A 934 17.00 -2.43 11.94
C GLY A 934 18.26 -3.17 11.48
N PRO A 935 19.19 -2.53 10.76
CA PRO A 935 20.42 -3.18 10.30
C PRO A 935 21.53 -3.38 11.32
N TRP A 936 21.49 -2.73 12.48
CA TRP A 936 22.60 -2.75 13.46
C TRP A 936 22.33 -3.68 14.62
N VAL A 937 21.05 -3.86 14.93
CA VAL A 937 20.55 -4.76 15.98
C VAL A 937 20.83 -6.23 15.63
N PHE A 938 21.17 -6.54 14.37
CA PHE A 938 21.40 -7.91 13.89
C PHE A 938 22.72 -8.00 13.12
N ARG A 939 23.82 -8.23 13.85
CA ARG A 939 25.18 -8.30 13.27
C ARG A 939 25.43 -9.49 12.35
N ASN A 940 24.65 -10.56 12.47
CA ASN A 940 24.93 -11.86 11.84
C ASN A 940 24.10 -12.15 10.59
N GLN A 941 23.45 -11.15 9.98
CA GLN A 941 22.64 -11.37 8.77
C GLN A 941 23.12 -10.48 7.61
N GLU A 942 23.97 -11.04 6.76
CA GLU A 942 24.56 -10.41 5.55
C GLU A 942 23.49 -9.90 4.54
N TYR A 943 22.23 -10.31 4.67
CA TYR A 943 21.18 -10.11 3.67
C TYR A 943 20.24 -8.92 3.90
N LEU A 944 20.53 -8.02 4.85
CA LEU A 944 19.62 -6.95 5.28
C LEU A 944 19.46 -5.75 4.30
N TRP A 945 20.18 -5.70 3.18
CA TRP A 945 20.41 -4.45 2.44
C TRP A 945 20.27 -4.51 0.90
N ILE A 946 19.45 -5.40 0.37
CA ILE A 946 19.16 -5.39 -1.08
C ILE A 946 17.96 -4.49 -1.39
N ASP A 947 18.27 -3.31 -1.95
CA ASP A 947 17.44 -2.28 -2.61
C ASP A 947 16.46 -1.42 -1.78
N ASP A 948 16.51 -0.10 -1.98
CA ASP A 948 15.62 0.90 -1.35
C ASP A 948 14.29 1.11 -2.10
N ASN A 949 14.06 0.39 -3.21
CA ASN A 949 12.81 0.50 -3.97
C ASN A 949 11.56 0.23 -3.13
N ASP A 950 11.62 -0.70 -2.15
CA ASP A 950 10.49 -1.00 -1.26
C ASP A 950 10.15 0.14 -0.28
N ILE A 951 11.11 1.04 0.03
CA ILE A 951 10.87 2.21 0.90
C ILE A 951 10.50 3.44 0.07
N ILE A 952 11.00 3.53 -1.16
CA ILE A 952 10.55 4.56 -2.11
C ILE A 952 9.08 4.31 -2.46
N GLU A 953 8.63 3.05 -2.56
CA GLU A 953 7.19 2.76 -2.69
C GLU A 953 6.39 3.24 -1.47
N GLU A 954 6.94 3.21 -0.24
CA GLU A 954 6.24 3.76 0.93
C GLU A 954 6.31 5.30 1.05
N GLU A 955 7.42 5.93 0.63
CA GLU A 955 7.52 7.40 0.50
C GLU A 955 6.67 7.93 -0.66
N ASP A 956 6.50 7.15 -1.73
CA ASP A 956 5.58 7.44 -2.83
C ASP A 956 4.15 7.04 -2.48
N THR A 957 3.86 6.14 -1.52
CA THR A 957 2.50 5.98 -0.94
C THR A 957 2.13 7.10 0.04
N MET A 958 2.53 8.33 -0.29
CA MET A 958 1.64 9.46 -0.11
C MET A 958 0.31 9.09 -0.79
N SER A 959 -0.83 9.42 -0.18
CA SER A 959 -2.13 9.03 -0.75
C SER A 959 -2.18 9.43 -2.23
N GLY A 960 -2.95 8.74 -3.08
CA GLY A 960 -3.04 9.09 -4.51
C GLY A 960 -3.41 10.56 -4.79
N ALA A 961 -3.79 11.35 -3.77
CA ALA A 961 -3.93 12.80 -3.81
C ALA A 961 -2.60 13.58 -3.89
N GLU A 962 -1.54 13.10 -3.24
CA GLU A 962 -0.25 13.78 -3.10
C GLU A 962 0.75 13.38 -4.20
N GLN A 963 0.69 12.15 -4.72
CA GLN A 963 1.47 11.78 -5.93
C GLN A 963 1.09 12.62 -7.16
N LEU A 964 -0.14 13.14 -7.19
CA LEU A 964 -0.66 13.99 -8.27
C LEU A 964 -0.02 15.38 -8.31
N LEU A 965 0.72 15.80 -7.27
CA LEU A 965 1.39 17.11 -7.21
C LEU A 965 2.82 17.11 -7.78
N LEU A 966 3.42 15.96 -8.09
CA LEU A 966 4.84 15.89 -8.49
C LEU A 966 5.12 15.39 -9.91
N PHE A 967 4.18 14.74 -10.60
CA PHE A 967 4.44 14.17 -11.93
C PHE A 967 3.21 14.20 -12.84
N GLY A 968 3.01 15.29 -13.59
CA GLY A 968 2.14 15.32 -14.76
C GLY A 968 2.96 15.33 -16.05
N GLU A 969 2.78 14.37 -16.94
CA GLU A 969 3.01 14.44 -18.41
C GLU A 969 4.30 15.09 -18.96
N GLU A 970 5.13 14.24 -19.58
CA GLU A 970 6.24 14.62 -20.44
C GLU A 970 5.81 14.35 -21.88
N ASP A 971 5.23 15.35 -22.53
CA ASP A 971 5.26 15.45 -24.00
C ASP A 971 6.55 16.20 -24.36
N GLU A 972 7.39 15.59 -25.19
CA GLU A 972 7.96 16.16 -26.41
C GLU A 972 9.14 15.31 -26.93
N SER A 973 9.10 15.06 -28.25
CA SER A 973 10.06 14.40 -29.15
C SER A 973 10.27 12.89 -29.06
#